data_AF-A0A955CLD8-F1
#
_entry.id   AF-A0A955CLD8-F1
#
_cell.length_a   1.000
_cell.length_b   1.000
_cell.length_c   1.000
_cell.angle_alpha   90.00
_cell.angle_beta   90.00
_cell.angle_gamma   90.00
#
_symmetry.space_group_name_H-M   'P 1'
#
loop_
_entity.id
_entity.type
_entity.pdbx_description
1 polymer ?
#
loop_
_entity_poly.entity_id
_entity_poly.type
_entity_poly.pdbx_seq_one_letter_code
_entity_poly.pdbx_strand_id
1 'polypeptide(L)'
;SSASPKFDDRGTFVGSSYVYATARDFARFGLLYLRGGMWNGKRILPEEFVKQAGTPLPAVVGLPEVDPKNYGNASDHYGLLWWNNADGTLKNVPRDTYWTWGLYDSLIVVIPSLDIVVARAGQSWPRKSAGHYDVLQPFLEPVVAAADKSQARSESATPPYPPSALISGIEWAPPNSIVRQAPGSDNWPMTWGDDDALYTAYGDGKGFEPLIDVKLSMGLAKVVGTADAFRGFNLRAPSIETKGDGASGKKASGMLMVDGTLYLLARNAGNSQLAWSTDHGATWSWSDWKFTTSFGCPTFLNFGRNYAGARDNFVYIYSQDQDSAYLPADRMVLARVAAERIKQQAAYEFFAGKNEHDQPLWTAEVEKLAAVFVHPGRCYRSGISYNEALKRYLWCQVIPGPDTRFEGGLGIYDAPQPWGPWTTVFFTEKWDVGPGETASIPTKWISGDGQTIHLAFSGDDHFSVRRAKLLVAQSEKIAKPDFRVHEIGRPTGNSFGQTSAVDVDNDGDLDFISGRQFGTVFWFEQQDADRWIQHLIGEDARTDVGGVAFDVDDDGWVDQVSGGTWYRNPGNPQQAERWTRYENGAIPTHDNLAADIDGDGKLDLVSNLDKAGVFWYDIADDPTELWIEHKVFGVTTPQCHGGIAVGDIDGDGDNDIARIDRWLENADGQGEIWIERKIFDFGKVGPWGIQTRSRLVDVDADGDLDLLQAEGDVLDGRVAWFENLQGNGKQWEWHLIKSPGHNQDFHSLCVADFDNDGDIDIFSGGGPLTVGEHQWFLWENSDGKGKNWVEHVIRRGLRTHESVCGDVDGDGDIDILTKPWRGARHLFVENLLVDPAKPTASKKD
;
A
#
# COMPACT_ATOMS: atom_id res chain seq x y z
N SER A 1 36.05 -24.28 22.85
CA SER A 1 36.52 -23.07 23.57
C SER A 1 37.86 -23.38 24.20
N SER A 2 38.82 -22.45 24.15
CA SER A 2 40.11 -22.49 24.85
C SER A 2 40.09 -21.78 26.21
N ALA A 3 38.93 -21.26 26.62
CA ALA A 3 38.79 -20.50 27.85
C ALA A 3 39.12 -21.35 29.09
N SER A 4 40.09 -20.89 29.88
CA SER A 4 40.53 -21.51 31.12
C SER A 4 40.48 -20.47 32.25
N PRO A 5 39.49 -20.56 33.15
CA PRO A 5 39.39 -19.68 34.32
C PRO A 5 40.33 -20.14 35.44
N LYS A 6 40.88 -19.18 36.19
CA LYS A 6 41.62 -19.46 37.42
C LYS A 6 40.71 -19.35 38.66
N PHE A 7 40.89 -20.28 39.59
CA PHE A 7 40.19 -20.31 40.87
C PHE A 7 41.16 -19.98 42.00
N ASP A 8 40.64 -19.43 43.10
CA ASP A 8 41.40 -19.25 44.33
C ASP A 8 41.64 -20.59 45.06
N ASP A 9 42.37 -20.56 46.17
CA ASP A 9 42.71 -21.75 46.96
C ASP A 9 41.47 -22.43 47.60
N ARG A 10 40.28 -21.82 47.49
CA ARG A 10 38.99 -22.35 47.94
C ARG A 10 38.11 -22.84 46.78
N GLY A 11 38.60 -22.78 45.54
CA GLY A 11 37.84 -23.18 44.36
C GLY A 11 36.82 -22.15 43.87
N THR A 12 36.89 -20.90 44.34
CA THR A 12 36.02 -19.81 43.88
C THR A 12 36.61 -19.17 42.63
N PHE A 13 35.81 -18.98 41.59
CA PHE A 13 36.29 -18.33 40.37
C PHE A 13 36.63 -16.87 40.69
N VAL A 14 37.85 -16.44 40.33
CA VAL A 14 38.32 -15.09 40.64
C VAL A 14 37.42 -14.02 40.00
N GLY A 15 36.88 -14.26 38.81
CA GLY A 15 35.81 -13.47 38.19
C GLY A 15 36.20 -12.08 37.68
N SER A 16 37.06 -11.36 38.41
CA SER A 16 37.55 -10.01 38.09
C SER A 16 38.76 -10.01 37.14
N SER A 17 39.44 -11.15 37.00
CA SER A 17 40.64 -11.33 36.17
C SER A 17 40.94 -12.83 35.97
N TYR A 18 42.00 -13.17 35.22
CA TYR A 18 42.52 -14.54 35.05
C TYR A 18 41.62 -15.54 34.31
N VAL A 19 40.94 -15.08 33.25
CA VAL A 19 40.45 -15.97 32.19
C VAL A 19 41.47 -15.99 31.05
N TYR A 20 42.06 -17.15 30.81
CA TYR A 20 42.99 -17.34 29.70
C TYR A 20 42.24 -17.89 28.50
N ALA A 21 42.25 -17.19 27.37
CA ALA A 21 41.64 -17.66 26.13
C ALA A 21 42.42 -17.13 24.92
N THR A 22 42.26 -17.78 23.77
CA THR A 22 42.80 -17.25 22.51
C THR A 22 42.07 -15.97 22.09
N ALA A 23 42.74 -15.10 21.33
CA ALA A 23 42.09 -13.91 20.74
C ALA A 23 40.84 -14.26 19.91
N ARG A 24 40.83 -15.43 19.26
CA ARG A 24 39.65 -15.93 18.53
C ARG A 24 38.45 -16.21 19.44
N ASP A 25 38.67 -16.75 20.63
CA ASP A 25 37.56 -17.00 21.57
C ASP A 25 37.06 -15.70 22.21
N PHE A 26 37.96 -14.74 22.48
CA PHE A 26 37.54 -13.40 22.88
C PHE A 26 36.77 -12.67 21.76
N ALA A 27 37.15 -12.85 20.49
CA ALA A 27 36.37 -12.34 19.36
C ALA A 27 34.98 -12.98 19.27
N ARG A 28 34.84 -14.28 19.55
CA ARG A 28 33.51 -14.94 19.64
C ARG A 28 32.66 -14.37 20.77
N PHE A 29 33.27 -14.03 21.90
CA PHE A 29 32.58 -13.33 22.98
C PHE A 29 32.12 -11.94 22.55
N GLY A 30 32.95 -11.17 21.85
CA GLY A 30 32.50 -9.90 21.25
C GLY A 30 31.38 -10.10 20.22
N LEU A 31 31.42 -11.17 19.43
CA LEU A 31 30.40 -11.48 18.42
C LEU A 31 29.02 -11.78 19.05
N LEU A 32 29.00 -12.42 20.22
CA LEU A 32 27.77 -12.59 21.02
C LEU A 32 27.12 -11.23 21.34
N TYR A 33 27.92 -10.23 21.71
CA TYR A 33 27.43 -8.87 22.02
C TYR A 33 27.07 -8.09 20.75
N LEU A 34 27.85 -8.22 19.67
CA LEU A 34 27.52 -7.66 18.36
C LEU A 34 26.16 -8.17 17.85
N ARG A 35 25.82 -9.43 18.14
CA ARG A 35 24.55 -10.06 17.77
C ARG A 35 23.47 -9.97 18.86
N GLY A 36 23.53 -8.96 19.73
CA GLY A 36 22.45 -8.68 20.70
C GLY A 36 22.20 -9.81 21.72
N GLY A 37 23.21 -10.65 22.00
CA GLY A 37 23.11 -11.77 22.93
C GLY A 37 22.66 -13.10 22.31
N MET A 38 22.54 -13.15 20.98
CA MET A 38 22.21 -14.36 20.21
C MET A 38 23.46 -15.16 19.85
N TRP A 39 23.36 -16.48 19.98
CA TRP A 39 24.37 -17.41 19.48
C TRP A 39 23.69 -18.62 18.83
N ASN A 40 23.95 -18.83 17.53
CA ASN A 40 23.36 -19.93 16.74
C ASN A 40 21.83 -20.02 16.91
N GLY A 41 21.11 -18.91 16.73
CA GLY A 41 19.65 -18.87 16.83
C GLY A 41 19.08 -18.94 18.26
N LYS A 42 19.92 -19.04 19.29
CA LYS A 42 19.48 -19.07 20.70
C LYS A 42 19.95 -17.83 21.46
N ARG A 43 19.03 -17.21 22.20
CA ARG A 43 19.34 -16.10 23.10
C ARG A 43 20.04 -16.62 24.36
N ILE A 44 21.29 -16.21 24.56
CA ILE A 44 22.09 -16.55 25.75
C ILE A 44 22.13 -15.38 26.73
N LEU A 45 22.14 -14.14 26.22
CA LEU A 45 22.03 -12.93 27.03
C LEU A 45 20.73 -12.18 26.69
N PRO A 46 20.02 -11.61 27.67
CA PRO A 46 18.91 -10.70 27.40
C PRO A 46 19.40 -9.52 26.54
N GLU A 47 18.60 -9.13 25.55
CA GLU A 47 18.94 -8.03 24.65
C GLU A 47 19.21 -6.72 25.40
N GLU A 48 18.35 -6.43 26.37
CA GLU A 48 18.45 -5.25 27.22
C GLU A 48 19.74 -5.23 28.03
N PHE A 49 20.25 -6.39 28.45
CA PHE A 49 21.54 -6.48 29.13
C PHE A 49 22.71 -6.10 28.20
N VAL A 50 22.65 -6.51 26.94
CA VAL A 50 23.67 -6.15 25.93
C VAL A 50 23.60 -4.66 25.60
N LYS A 51 22.39 -4.10 25.49
CA LYS A 51 22.17 -2.66 25.30
C LYS A 51 22.77 -1.84 26.45
N GLN A 52 22.54 -2.26 27.69
CA GLN A 52 23.12 -1.61 28.88
C GLN A 52 24.64 -1.77 28.98
N ALA A 53 25.22 -2.83 28.42
CA ALA A 53 26.67 -2.96 28.31
C ALA A 53 27.25 -1.92 27.34
N GLY A 54 26.58 -1.63 26.22
CA GLY A 54 27.04 -0.68 25.21
C GLY A 54 26.74 0.80 25.50
N THR A 55 25.98 1.12 26.57
CA THR A 55 25.52 2.48 26.85
C THR A 55 25.89 2.93 28.28
N PRO A 56 26.31 4.20 28.48
CA PRO A 56 26.48 4.74 29.82
C PRO A 56 25.13 4.73 30.57
N LEU A 57 25.10 4.14 31.76
CA LEU A 57 23.88 4.13 32.58
C LEU A 57 23.67 5.53 33.20
N PRO A 58 22.46 6.11 33.16
CA PRO A 58 22.19 7.43 33.72
C PRO A 58 22.56 7.58 35.20
N ALA A 59 22.50 6.48 35.97
CA ALA A 59 22.88 6.46 37.38
C ALA A 59 24.40 6.49 37.63
N VAL A 60 25.22 6.27 36.60
CA VAL A 60 26.68 6.22 36.67
C VAL A 60 27.32 7.51 36.13
N VAL A 61 26.72 8.10 35.10
CA VAL A 61 27.20 9.34 34.47
C VAL A 61 27.32 10.47 35.51
N GLY A 62 28.45 11.18 35.51
CA GLY A 62 28.73 12.29 36.42
C GLY A 62 29.05 11.91 37.87
N LEU A 63 29.26 10.63 38.19
CA LEU A 63 29.68 10.22 39.54
C LEU A 63 31.11 10.72 39.87
N PRO A 64 31.40 11.06 41.14
CA PRO A 64 32.73 11.54 41.53
C PRO A 64 33.81 10.49 41.29
N GLU A 65 34.89 10.90 40.63
CA GLU A 65 36.06 10.05 40.39
C GLU A 65 37.08 10.18 41.52
N VAL A 66 37.62 9.04 41.95
CA VAL A 66 38.61 8.97 43.04
C VAL A 66 39.97 9.54 42.60
N ASP A 67 40.32 9.40 41.32
CA ASP A 67 41.57 9.91 40.73
C ASP A 67 41.33 10.56 39.36
N PRO A 68 40.68 11.74 39.34
CA PRO A 68 40.32 12.43 38.09
C PRO A 68 41.54 12.92 37.31
N LYS A 69 42.73 12.97 37.94
CA LYS A 69 43.98 13.35 37.27
C LYS A 69 44.44 12.29 36.28
N ASN A 70 44.14 11.02 36.56
CA ASN A 70 44.54 9.89 35.72
C ASN A 70 43.35 9.27 34.96
N TYR A 71 42.11 9.51 35.41
CA TYR A 71 40.89 8.86 34.90
C TYR A 71 39.71 9.82 34.72
N GLY A 72 39.98 11.09 34.41
CA GLY A 72 38.95 12.11 34.19
C GLY A 72 37.83 11.65 33.24
N ASN A 73 36.58 11.87 33.65
CA ASN A 73 35.33 11.53 32.94
C ASN A 73 35.12 10.01 32.73
N ALA A 74 35.85 9.15 33.43
CA ALA A 74 35.65 7.70 33.37
C ALA A 74 34.20 7.27 33.66
N SER A 75 33.48 7.99 34.53
CA SER A 75 32.07 7.68 34.83
C SER A 75 31.14 7.89 33.63
N ASP A 76 31.47 8.84 32.74
CA ASP A 76 30.65 9.20 31.58
C ASP A 76 30.78 8.20 30.41
N HIS A 77 31.75 7.28 30.50
CA HIS A 77 32.02 6.30 29.44
C HIS A 77 31.88 4.85 29.89
N TYR A 78 31.25 4.60 31.04
CA TYR A 78 31.19 3.27 31.64
C TYR A 78 29.77 2.70 31.63
N GLY A 79 29.64 1.47 31.14
CA GLY A 79 28.45 0.64 31.21
C GLY A 79 28.62 -0.52 32.19
N LEU A 80 28.15 -1.72 31.84
CA LEU A 80 28.27 -2.92 32.68
C LEU A 80 29.61 -3.66 32.50
N LEU A 81 30.73 -3.09 32.97
CA LEU A 81 32.12 -3.57 32.71
C LEU A 81 32.60 -3.40 31.27
N TRP A 82 31.92 -2.55 30.52
CA TRP A 82 32.30 -2.13 29.17
C TRP A 82 32.48 -0.61 29.15
N TRP A 83 33.48 -0.16 28.40
CA TRP A 83 33.74 1.23 28.09
C TRP A 83 33.16 1.56 26.73
N ASN A 84 32.74 2.79 26.49
CA ASN A 84 32.08 3.18 25.23
C ASN A 84 32.50 4.55 24.72
N ASN A 85 32.13 4.82 23.47
CA ASN A 85 32.36 6.08 22.77
C ASN A 85 31.06 6.87 22.52
N ALA A 86 30.01 6.67 23.32
CA ALA A 86 28.68 7.23 23.06
C ALA A 86 28.68 8.77 22.99
N ASP A 87 29.53 9.40 23.79
CA ASP A 87 29.71 10.86 23.84
C ASP A 87 30.54 11.41 22.66
N GLY A 88 31.20 10.55 21.89
CA GLY A 88 32.03 10.90 20.74
C GLY A 88 33.43 11.39 21.09
N THR A 89 33.96 11.05 22.26
CA THR A 89 35.32 11.45 22.68
C THR A 89 36.40 10.99 21.68
N LEU A 90 36.29 9.76 21.14
CA LEU A 90 37.05 9.33 19.97
C LEU A 90 36.31 9.77 18.69
N LYS A 91 36.65 10.96 18.19
CA LYS A 91 35.92 11.64 17.11
C LYS A 91 35.82 10.85 15.79
N ASN A 92 36.85 10.07 15.46
CA ASN A 92 36.90 9.28 14.21
C ASN A 92 36.52 7.81 14.42
N VAL A 93 35.87 7.50 15.54
CA VAL A 93 35.38 6.16 15.87
C VAL A 93 33.86 6.26 16.04
N PRO A 94 33.05 5.33 15.51
CA PRO A 94 31.59 5.40 15.65
C PRO A 94 31.13 5.51 17.10
N ARG A 95 30.05 6.27 17.34
CA ARG A 95 29.52 6.51 18.70
C ARG A 95 28.97 5.25 19.36
N ASP A 96 28.52 4.30 18.55
CA ASP A 96 28.05 3.00 19.01
C ASP A 96 29.20 2.01 19.28
N THR A 97 30.47 2.44 19.21
CA THR A 97 31.62 1.60 19.56
C THR A 97 31.74 1.43 21.08
N TYR A 98 31.86 0.18 21.53
CA TYR A 98 32.11 -0.15 22.94
C TYR A 98 33.10 -1.32 23.08
N TRP A 99 33.82 -1.38 24.20
CA TRP A 99 34.89 -2.36 24.43
C TRP A 99 35.09 -2.75 25.89
N THR A 100 35.68 -3.92 26.09
CA THR A 100 36.25 -4.31 27.39
C THR A 100 37.70 -3.85 27.48
N TRP A 101 38.18 -3.55 28.69
CA TRP A 101 39.56 -3.13 28.91
C TRP A 101 40.24 -3.95 30.01
N GLY A 102 41.06 -4.91 29.59
CA GLY A 102 41.81 -5.80 30.47
C GLY A 102 43.28 -5.42 30.65
N LEU A 103 43.98 -6.17 31.50
CA LEU A 103 45.41 -6.00 31.76
C LEU A 103 46.23 -5.97 30.45
N TYR A 104 47.25 -5.12 30.42
CA TYR A 104 48.12 -4.91 29.27
C TYR A 104 47.42 -4.35 28.01
N ASP A 105 46.33 -3.60 28.21
CA ASP A 105 45.47 -3.06 27.16
C ASP A 105 44.89 -4.17 26.28
N SER A 106 44.53 -5.31 26.88
CA SER A 106 43.82 -6.37 26.18
C SER A 106 42.37 -5.94 25.96
N LEU A 107 41.90 -5.99 24.72
CA LEU A 107 40.61 -5.42 24.33
C LEU A 107 39.74 -6.45 23.61
N ILE A 108 38.43 -6.35 23.84
CA ILE A 108 37.39 -6.84 22.94
C ILE A 108 36.59 -5.61 22.56
N VAL A 109 36.63 -5.22 21.29
CA VAL A 109 35.97 -4.04 20.75
C VAL A 109 34.82 -4.51 19.87
N VAL A 110 33.66 -3.91 20.02
CA VAL A 110 32.46 -4.16 19.23
C VAL A 110 32.06 -2.84 18.57
N ILE A 111 31.87 -2.88 17.25
CA ILE A 111 31.45 -1.74 16.44
C ILE A 111 30.21 -2.16 15.64
N PRO A 112 28.99 -1.97 16.17
CA PRO A 112 27.76 -2.44 15.53
C PRO A 112 27.54 -1.85 14.14
N SER A 113 27.72 -0.55 13.99
CA SER A 113 27.58 0.20 12.73
C SER A 113 28.51 -0.29 11.61
N LEU A 114 29.62 -0.93 11.96
CA LEU A 114 30.57 -1.51 11.00
C LEU A 114 30.50 -3.04 10.92
N ASP A 115 29.60 -3.69 11.68
CA ASP A 115 29.50 -5.15 11.84
C ASP A 115 30.85 -5.82 12.21
N ILE A 116 31.60 -5.22 13.14
CA ILE A 116 32.97 -5.63 13.46
C ILE A 116 33.17 -5.98 14.93
N VAL A 117 33.99 -7.00 15.14
CA VAL A 117 34.61 -7.31 16.43
C VAL A 117 36.12 -7.34 16.27
N VAL A 118 36.82 -6.66 17.19
CA VAL A 118 38.29 -6.71 17.28
C VAL A 118 38.70 -7.27 18.62
N ALA A 119 39.54 -8.31 18.60
CA ALA A 119 40.15 -8.85 19.80
C ALA A 119 41.67 -8.59 19.77
N ARG A 120 42.17 -7.95 20.82
CA ARG A 120 43.60 -7.65 21.01
C ARG A 120 44.11 -8.33 22.27
N ALA A 121 45.19 -9.09 22.11
CA ALA A 121 46.03 -9.55 23.21
C ALA A 121 47.45 -9.03 22.98
N GLY A 122 48.03 -8.31 23.93
CA GLY A 122 49.33 -7.69 23.77
C GLY A 122 49.89 -7.05 25.05
N GLN A 123 51.05 -6.41 24.95
CA GLN A 123 51.60 -5.57 26.03
C GLN A 123 50.97 -4.18 26.02
N SER A 124 51.00 -3.48 27.15
CA SER A 124 50.49 -2.10 27.24
C SER A 124 51.20 -1.16 26.27
N TRP A 125 50.45 -0.22 25.71
CA TRP A 125 51.03 0.83 24.89
C TRP A 125 51.63 1.97 25.74
N PRO A 126 52.66 2.68 25.25
CA PRO A 126 53.20 3.84 25.93
C PRO A 126 52.16 4.98 26.01
N ARG A 127 51.80 5.43 27.22
CA ARG A 127 50.90 6.58 27.42
C ARG A 127 51.68 7.89 27.27
N LYS A 128 51.20 8.80 26.42
CA LYS A 128 51.84 10.11 26.11
C LYS A 128 51.18 11.31 26.79
N SER A 129 49.99 11.12 27.36
CA SER A 129 49.14 12.16 27.97
C SER A 129 48.25 11.54 29.06
N ALA A 130 47.56 12.40 29.81
CA ALA A 130 46.56 12.02 30.81
C ALA A 130 45.14 11.85 30.21
N GLY A 131 44.96 12.04 28.89
CA GLY A 131 43.66 11.86 28.24
C GLY A 131 43.25 10.39 28.24
N HIS A 132 42.03 10.11 28.70
CA HIS A 132 41.58 8.76 29.05
C HIS A 132 41.66 7.77 27.87
N TYR A 133 41.25 8.18 26.66
CA TYR A 133 41.23 7.33 25.46
C TYR A 133 42.33 7.61 24.42
N ASP A 134 43.24 8.55 24.70
CA ASP A 134 44.33 8.93 23.78
C ASP A 134 45.22 7.72 23.40
N VAL A 135 45.34 6.75 24.31
CA VAL A 135 46.13 5.53 24.08
C VAL A 135 45.47 4.55 23.10
N LEU A 136 44.15 4.63 22.93
CA LEU A 136 43.36 3.76 22.03
C LEU A 136 43.28 4.33 20.63
N GLN A 137 43.34 5.66 20.49
CA GLN A 137 43.20 6.36 19.21
C GLN A 137 44.11 5.80 18.10
N PRO A 138 45.44 5.59 18.30
CA PRO A 138 46.32 5.07 17.26
C PRO A 138 46.05 3.62 16.85
N PHE A 139 45.17 2.91 17.57
CA PHE A 139 44.76 1.55 17.25
C PHE A 139 43.34 1.51 16.66
N LEU A 140 42.38 2.19 17.28
CA LEU A 140 40.99 2.15 16.86
C LEU A 140 40.74 2.98 15.60
N GLU A 141 41.36 4.14 15.44
CA GLU A 141 41.12 4.96 14.23
C GLU A 141 41.61 4.25 12.96
N PRO A 142 42.80 3.61 12.90
CA PRO A 142 43.19 2.85 11.71
C PRO A 142 42.32 1.61 11.46
N VAL A 143 41.83 0.96 12.52
CA VAL A 143 40.88 -0.17 12.39
C VAL A 143 39.57 0.32 11.78
N VAL A 144 39.01 1.41 12.32
CA VAL A 144 37.81 2.05 11.77
C VAL A 144 38.08 2.51 10.35
N ALA A 145 39.18 3.20 10.06
CA ALA A 145 39.52 3.67 8.71
C ALA A 145 39.72 2.51 7.71
N ALA A 146 40.26 1.37 8.14
CA ALA A 146 40.42 0.18 7.29
C ALA A 146 39.11 -0.59 7.08
N ALA A 147 38.20 -0.53 8.06
CA ALA A 147 36.86 -1.10 8.01
C ALA A 147 35.86 -0.18 7.31
N ASP A 148 36.09 1.12 7.40
CA ASP A 148 35.34 2.18 6.81
C ASP A 148 35.62 2.13 5.31
N LYS A 149 34.77 1.36 4.64
CA LYS A 149 34.77 1.21 3.20
C LYS A 149 34.50 2.56 2.50
N SER A 150 34.30 3.68 3.19
CA SER A 150 34.13 5.01 2.59
C SER A 150 35.32 5.43 1.71
N GLN A 151 36.57 5.09 2.06
CA GLN A 151 37.73 5.42 1.21
C GLN A 151 38.00 4.42 0.08
N ALA A 152 37.53 3.17 0.19
CA ALA A 152 37.62 2.19 -0.90
C ALA A 152 36.38 2.17 -1.82
N ARG A 153 35.33 2.95 -1.50
CA ARG A 153 34.07 3.02 -2.25
C ARG A 153 33.97 4.20 -3.23
N SER A 154 35.05 4.96 -3.45
CA SER A 154 35.05 5.98 -4.51
C SER A 154 35.01 5.40 -5.93
N GLU A 155 34.82 4.09 -6.11
CA GLU A 155 34.73 3.46 -7.44
C GLU A 155 33.54 2.49 -7.63
N SER A 156 32.58 2.38 -6.70
CA SER A 156 31.32 1.67 -7.02
C SER A 156 30.09 2.22 -6.29
N ALA A 157 29.33 3.08 -6.99
CA ALA A 157 27.99 3.51 -6.65
C ALA A 157 27.04 2.30 -6.57
N THR A 158 26.90 1.71 -5.38
CA THR A 158 25.97 0.58 -5.17
C THR A 158 24.75 1.09 -4.42
N PRO A 159 23.54 0.93 -4.99
CA PRO A 159 22.32 1.30 -4.28
C PRO A 159 22.10 0.44 -3.01
N PRO A 160 21.37 0.95 -2.01
CA PRO A 160 21.15 0.26 -0.73
C PRO A 160 20.18 -0.94 -0.80
N TYR A 161 19.40 -1.07 -1.88
CA TYR A 161 18.37 -2.11 -2.06
C TYR A 161 18.55 -2.87 -3.38
N PRO A 162 18.04 -4.11 -3.48
CA PRO A 162 18.01 -4.84 -4.76
C PRO A 162 17.23 -4.06 -5.83
N PRO A 163 17.51 -4.27 -7.12
CA PRO A 163 16.73 -3.68 -8.21
C PRO A 163 15.25 -4.04 -8.12
N SER A 164 14.37 -3.13 -8.54
CA SER A 164 12.94 -3.41 -8.65
C SER A 164 12.67 -4.48 -9.69
N ALA A 165 11.79 -5.42 -9.34
CA ALA A 165 11.30 -6.43 -10.28
C ALA A 165 10.25 -5.85 -11.24
N LEU A 166 9.48 -4.85 -10.79
CA LEU A 166 8.42 -4.21 -11.59
C LEU A 166 8.97 -3.04 -12.41
N ILE A 167 9.75 -2.15 -11.79
CA ILE A 167 10.24 -0.92 -12.44
C ILE A 167 11.74 -1.05 -12.69
N SER A 168 12.08 -1.69 -13.81
CA SER A 168 13.46 -2.02 -14.19
C SER A 168 14.41 -0.82 -14.38
N GLY A 169 13.87 0.39 -14.53
CA GLY A 169 14.67 1.61 -14.65
C GLY A 169 13.87 2.87 -14.88
N ILE A 170 14.58 3.94 -15.21
CA ILE A 170 14.02 5.26 -15.54
C ILE A 170 14.78 5.90 -16.70
N GLU A 171 14.04 6.46 -17.65
CA GLU A 171 14.56 7.28 -18.74
C GLU A 171 14.27 8.75 -18.46
N TRP A 172 15.32 9.51 -18.15
CA TRP A 172 15.21 10.94 -17.91
C TRP A 172 15.19 11.72 -19.24
N ALA A 173 14.26 12.68 -19.36
CA ALA A 173 14.34 13.66 -20.44
C ALA A 173 15.67 14.45 -20.36
N PRO A 174 16.25 14.93 -21.46
CA PRO A 174 17.57 15.56 -21.45
C PRO A 174 17.58 16.86 -20.60
N PRO A 175 18.70 17.24 -19.95
CA PRO A 175 18.74 18.40 -19.04
C PRO A 175 18.29 19.74 -19.65
N ASN A 176 18.47 19.92 -20.96
CA ASN A 176 18.01 21.13 -21.66
C ASN A 176 16.48 21.23 -21.82
N SER A 177 15.74 20.17 -21.50
CA SER A 177 14.26 20.16 -21.46
C SER A 177 13.68 20.54 -20.10
N ILE A 178 14.52 20.74 -19.08
CA ILE A 178 14.06 21.10 -17.73
C ILE A 178 13.39 22.47 -17.78
N VAL A 179 12.12 22.53 -17.37
CA VAL A 179 11.40 23.80 -17.20
C VAL A 179 11.81 24.41 -15.87
N ARG A 180 12.25 25.68 -15.89
CA ARG A 180 12.67 26.41 -14.69
C ARG A 180 11.84 27.67 -14.53
N GLN A 181 11.22 27.84 -13.37
CA GLN A 181 10.51 29.05 -12.96
C GLN A 181 10.96 29.46 -11.55
N ALA A 182 10.48 30.61 -11.07
CA ALA A 182 10.76 31.11 -9.72
C ALA A 182 12.27 31.22 -9.38
N PRO A 183 13.05 32.01 -10.15
CA PRO A 183 14.50 32.08 -10.01
C PRO A 183 14.93 32.55 -8.62
N GLY A 184 15.97 31.89 -8.09
CA GLY A 184 16.52 32.17 -6.77
C GLY A 184 15.60 31.73 -5.63
N SER A 185 14.70 30.77 -5.86
CA SER A 185 13.85 30.17 -4.82
C SER A 185 14.15 28.67 -4.73
N ASP A 186 14.36 28.18 -3.52
CA ASP A 186 14.58 26.76 -3.22
C ASP A 186 13.34 26.13 -2.59
N ASN A 187 13.41 24.83 -2.29
CA ASN A 187 12.48 24.15 -1.39
C ASN A 187 10.98 24.14 -1.77
N TRP A 188 10.53 23.05 -2.40
CA TRP A 188 9.20 22.90 -3.02
C TRP A 188 8.41 21.67 -2.54
N PRO A 189 8.10 21.50 -1.24
CA PRO A 189 7.15 20.46 -0.83
C PRO A 189 5.80 20.75 -1.47
N MET A 190 5.06 19.71 -1.87
CA MET A 190 3.85 19.89 -2.66
C MET A 190 2.79 18.83 -2.41
N THR A 191 1.55 19.20 -2.69
CA THR A 191 0.38 18.32 -2.57
C THR A 191 -0.69 18.71 -3.58
N TRP A 192 -1.52 17.75 -4.00
CA TRP A 192 -2.63 17.97 -4.91
C TRP A 192 -3.90 18.33 -4.14
N GLY A 193 -4.35 19.58 -4.31
CA GLY A 193 -5.55 20.10 -3.67
C GLY A 193 -6.85 19.63 -4.31
N ASP A 194 -7.91 19.70 -3.52
CA ASP A 194 -9.31 19.50 -3.88
C ASP A 194 -9.78 20.36 -5.07
N ASP A 195 -9.15 21.51 -5.33
CA ASP A 195 -9.47 22.44 -6.42
C ASP A 195 -8.64 22.20 -7.70
N ASP A 196 -8.07 21.00 -7.82
CA ASP A 196 -7.23 20.57 -8.93
C ASP A 196 -5.92 21.37 -9.10
N ALA A 197 -5.41 22.01 -8.06
CA ALA A 197 -4.10 22.64 -8.10
C ALA A 197 -3.05 21.91 -7.27
N LEU A 198 -1.78 22.11 -7.60
CA LEU A 198 -0.68 21.77 -6.70
C LEU A 198 -0.44 22.94 -5.74
N TYR A 199 -0.62 22.71 -4.45
CA TYR A 199 -0.20 23.64 -3.40
C TYR A 199 1.25 23.35 -3.04
N THR A 200 2.06 24.40 -2.95
CA THR A 200 3.48 24.28 -2.62
C THR A 200 3.96 25.47 -1.77
N ALA A 201 5.16 25.34 -1.23
CA ALA A 201 5.88 26.41 -0.59
C ALA A 201 7.18 26.69 -1.36
N TYR A 202 7.78 27.85 -1.13
CA TYR A 202 9.13 28.16 -1.57
C TYR A 202 9.96 28.71 -0.42
N GLY A 203 11.24 28.39 -0.44
CA GLY A 203 12.24 28.87 0.50
C GLY A 203 13.28 29.78 -0.16
N ASP A 204 13.94 30.57 0.70
CA ASP A 204 15.01 31.52 0.39
C ASP A 204 14.85 32.23 -0.96
N GLY A 205 13.66 32.75 -1.24
CA GLY A 205 13.32 33.21 -2.58
C GLY A 205 12.15 34.18 -2.66
N LYS A 206 11.73 34.47 -3.89
CA LYS A 206 10.66 35.43 -4.23
C LYS A 206 9.48 34.77 -4.97
N GLY A 207 9.50 33.45 -5.09
CA GLY A 207 8.44 32.67 -5.70
C GLY A 207 8.33 32.89 -7.21
N PHE A 208 7.14 32.67 -7.76
CA PHE A 208 6.84 32.75 -9.19
C PHE A 208 6.69 34.20 -9.68
N GLU A 209 6.67 34.40 -11.00
CA GLU A 209 6.38 35.72 -11.58
C GLU A 209 4.87 36.07 -11.44
N PRO A 210 4.50 37.32 -11.08
CA PRO A 210 5.40 38.41 -10.70
C PRO A 210 6.06 38.15 -9.33
N LEU A 211 7.39 38.27 -9.30
CA LEU A 211 8.17 38.07 -8.07
C LEU A 211 7.69 39.01 -6.96
N ILE A 212 7.68 38.54 -5.72
CA ILE A 212 7.45 39.43 -4.57
C ILE A 212 8.69 40.29 -4.27
N ASP A 213 8.47 41.47 -3.68
CA ASP A 213 9.56 42.43 -3.43
C ASP A 213 10.59 41.95 -2.41
N VAL A 214 10.18 41.06 -1.49
CA VAL A 214 10.96 40.64 -0.34
C VAL A 214 11.30 39.15 -0.45
N LYS A 215 12.56 38.79 -0.18
CA LYS A 215 12.98 37.39 -0.04
C LYS A 215 12.38 36.78 1.22
N LEU A 216 11.71 35.64 1.09
CA LEU A 216 11.14 34.88 2.19
C LEU A 216 11.92 33.57 2.38
N SER A 217 12.14 33.17 3.64
CA SER A 217 12.62 31.81 3.96
C SER A 217 11.50 30.79 3.81
N MET A 218 10.24 31.22 3.91
CA MET A 218 9.06 30.41 3.63
C MET A 218 7.96 31.30 3.09
N GLY A 219 7.67 31.16 1.80
CA GLY A 219 6.49 31.69 1.12
C GLY A 219 5.64 30.55 0.57
N LEU A 220 4.43 30.87 0.10
CA LEU A 220 3.49 29.89 -0.45
C LEU A 220 3.20 30.17 -1.92
N ALA A 221 2.92 29.11 -2.66
CA ALA A 221 2.50 29.19 -4.04
C ALA A 221 1.47 28.12 -4.39
N LYS A 222 0.73 28.39 -5.46
CA LYS A 222 -0.19 27.47 -6.11
C LYS A 222 0.24 27.29 -7.55
N VAL A 223 0.29 26.05 -8.04
CA VAL A 223 0.63 25.70 -9.41
C VAL A 223 -0.58 25.05 -10.05
N VAL A 224 -1.03 25.59 -11.19
CA VAL A 224 -2.19 25.07 -11.94
C VAL A 224 -1.75 24.56 -13.31
N GLY A 225 -2.48 23.59 -13.85
CA GLY A 225 -2.22 23.01 -15.17
C GLY A 225 -1.45 21.68 -15.13
N THR A 226 -1.16 21.16 -16.32
CA THR A 226 -0.38 19.94 -16.54
C THR A 226 1.12 20.21 -16.42
N ALA A 227 1.93 19.17 -16.29
CA ALA A 227 3.39 19.30 -16.17
C ALA A 227 4.05 20.01 -17.37
N ASP A 228 3.46 19.93 -18.57
CA ASP A 228 3.97 20.58 -19.78
C ASP A 228 3.49 22.03 -19.94
N ALA A 229 2.44 22.44 -19.21
CA ALA A 229 1.77 23.72 -19.41
C ALA A 229 1.36 24.40 -18.09
N PHE A 230 2.16 24.26 -17.04
CA PHE A 230 1.82 24.80 -15.72
C PHE A 230 2.09 26.30 -15.58
N ARG A 231 1.35 26.92 -14.65
CA ARG A 231 1.57 28.30 -14.21
C ARG A 231 1.57 28.36 -12.68
N GLY A 232 2.61 28.95 -12.10
CA GLY A 232 2.70 29.19 -10.67
C GLY A 232 2.19 30.59 -10.27
N PHE A 233 1.58 30.67 -9.09
CA PHE A 233 1.06 31.89 -8.50
C PHE A 233 1.52 32.00 -7.05
N ASN A 234 2.05 33.15 -6.65
CA ASN A 234 2.40 33.41 -5.26
C ASN A 234 1.12 33.60 -4.42
N LEU A 235 0.99 32.83 -3.35
CA LEU A 235 -0.05 33.01 -2.34
C LEU A 235 0.52 33.86 -1.21
N ARG A 236 -0.23 34.88 -0.79
CA ARG A 236 0.17 35.76 0.30
C ARG A 236 -0.55 35.38 1.59
N ALA A 237 0.21 34.99 2.61
CA ALA A 237 -0.31 34.53 3.89
C ALA A 237 0.58 35.03 5.04
N PRO A 238 0.38 36.27 5.53
CA PRO A 238 1.19 36.86 6.59
C PRO A 238 1.26 36.03 7.89
N SER A 239 0.31 35.12 8.12
CA SER A 239 0.27 34.21 9.28
C SER A 239 1.34 33.11 9.26
N ILE A 240 1.93 32.82 8.10
CA ILE A 240 2.92 31.73 7.94
C ILE A 240 4.20 32.19 7.23
N GLU A 241 4.17 33.28 6.47
CA GLU A 241 5.36 33.82 5.80
C GLU A 241 6.47 34.14 6.80
N THR A 242 7.69 33.68 6.52
CA THR A 242 8.86 33.96 7.35
C THR A 242 10.03 34.50 6.54
N LYS A 243 10.91 35.23 7.23
CA LYS A 243 12.17 35.77 6.70
C LYS A 243 13.34 35.09 7.40
N GLY A 244 14.49 35.14 6.75
CA GLY A 244 15.73 34.53 7.20
C GLY A 244 16.47 33.94 6.01
N ASP A 245 17.69 33.48 6.24
CA ASP A 245 18.49 32.76 5.24
C ASP A 245 18.94 31.41 5.82
N GLY A 246 18.90 30.35 5.02
CA GLY A 246 19.36 29.03 5.44
C GLY A 246 18.67 28.53 6.70
N ALA A 247 19.45 28.14 7.72
CA ALA A 247 18.94 27.61 8.99
C ALA A 247 18.28 28.66 9.91
N SER A 248 18.40 29.95 9.59
CA SER A 248 17.91 31.04 10.45
C SER A 248 16.42 31.36 10.28
N GLY A 249 15.78 30.88 9.21
CA GLY A 249 14.35 31.02 8.94
C GLY A 249 13.65 29.66 8.90
N LYS A 250 12.37 29.62 9.30
CA LYS A 250 11.51 28.44 9.08
C LYS A 250 11.40 28.17 7.59
N LYS A 251 11.33 26.89 7.22
CA LYS A 251 11.17 26.41 5.84
C LYS A 251 10.18 25.25 5.82
N ALA A 252 9.31 25.17 4.83
CA ALA A 252 8.42 24.03 4.66
C ALA A 252 9.20 22.78 4.24
N SER A 253 8.96 21.62 4.81
CA SER A 253 9.60 20.35 4.41
C SER A 253 8.60 19.32 3.87
N GLY A 254 7.32 19.45 4.21
CA GLY A 254 6.24 18.60 3.71
C GLY A 254 4.94 19.39 3.59
N MET A 255 4.14 19.05 2.59
CA MET A 255 2.77 19.55 2.43
C MET A 255 1.84 18.40 2.08
N LEU A 256 0.59 18.51 2.53
CA LEU A 256 -0.47 17.54 2.30
C LEU A 256 -1.82 18.27 2.31
N MET A 257 -2.77 17.89 1.46
CA MET A 257 -4.18 18.23 1.64
C MET A 257 -4.96 16.97 1.98
N VAL A 258 -5.80 17.05 3.01
CA VAL A 258 -6.76 16.00 3.39
C VAL A 258 -8.08 16.69 3.73
N ASP A 259 -9.18 16.23 3.14
CA ASP A 259 -10.54 16.75 3.34
C ASP A 259 -10.61 18.29 3.27
N GLY A 260 -10.01 18.86 2.22
CA GLY A 260 -9.97 20.31 1.97
C GLY A 260 -9.09 21.10 2.93
N THR A 261 -8.44 20.45 3.90
CA THR A 261 -7.49 21.09 4.83
C THR A 261 -6.06 20.92 4.34
N LEU A 262 -5.35 22.03 4.12
CA LEU A 262 -3.92 22.04 3.86
C LEU A 262 -3.13 21.90 5.16
N TYR A 263 -2.17 20.99 5.18
CA TYR A 263 -1.20 20.77 6.24
C TYR A 263 0.20 21.07 5.72
N LEU A 264 1.03 21.66 6.58
CA LEU A 264 2.43 21.99 6.30
C LEU A 264 3.29 21.60 7.49
N LEU A 265 4.37 20.87 7.21
CA LEU A 265 5.44 20.63 8.18
C LEU A 265 6.55 21.65 7.92
N ALA A 266 6.93 22.41 8.94
CA ALA A 266 8.01 23.39 8.85
C ALA A 266 9.22 22.95 9.66
N ARG A 267 10.36 22.79 8.99
CA ARG A 267 11.68 22.64 9.64
C ARG A 267 12.21 23.99 10.15
N ASN A 268 13.34 23.95 10.86
CA ASN A 268 13.97 25.10 11.51
C ASN A 268 13.05 25.77 12.55
N ALA A 269 12.15 24.99 13.15
CA ALA A 269 11.26 25.45 14.21
C ALA A 269 11.81 25.12 15.61
N GLY A 270 13.10 24.79 15.73
CA GLY A 270 13.66 24.06 16.87
C GLY A 270 13.36 22.57 16.71
N ASN A 271 13.87 21.99 15.62
CA ASN A 271 13.40 20.77 14.93
C ASN A 271 12.24 21.10 13.95
N SER A 272 11.06 20.46 14.03
CA SER A 272 9.95 20.65 13.08
C SER A 272 8.58 20.87 13.74
N GLN A 273 7.70 21.63 13.07
CA GLN A 273 6.40 22.07 13.61
C GLN A 273 5.30 22.00 12.55
N LEU A 274 4.11 21.57 12.95
CA LEU A 274 2.93 21.47 12.08
C LEU A 274 2.19 22.82 12.00
N ALA A 275 1.67 23.12 10.81
CA ALA A 275 0.69 24.17 10.58
C ALA A 275 -0.43 23.66 9.66
N TRP A 276 -1.60 24.30 9.71
CA TRP A 276 -2.70 23.98 8.80
C TRP A 276 -3.51 25.22 8.37
N SER A 277 -4.19 25.09 7.25
CA SER A 277 -5.09 26.07 6.64
C SER A 277 -6.35 25.37 6.12
N THR A 278 -7.52 25.96 6.38
CA THR A 278 -8.83 25.47 5.92
C THR A 278 -9.43 26.38 4.84
N ASP A 279 -8.62 27.25 4.26
CA ASP A 279 -9.01 28.29 3.31
C ASP A 279 -8.00 28.38 2.16
N HIS A 280 -7.55 27.23 1.68
CA HIS A 280 -6.64 27.09 0.54
C HIS A 280 -5.34 27.91 0.68
N GLY A 281 -4.83 27.97 1.90
CA GLY A 281 -3.53 28.55 2.21
C GLY A 281 -3.56 30.05 2.48
N ALA A 282 -4.74 30.69 2.58
CA ALA A 282 -4.85 32.12 2.83
C ALA A 282 -4.53 32.48 4.30
N THR A 283 -4.99 31.68 5.26
CA THR A 283 -4.69 31.84 6.68
C THR A 283 -4.25 30.52 7.32
N TRP A 284 -3.35 30.60 8.29
CA TRP A 284 -2.70 29.43 8.88
C TRP A 284 -2.70 29.47 10.40
N SER A 285 -2.90 28.30 10.98
CA SER A 285 -2.75 28.03 12.42
C SER A 285 -1.55 27.13 12.65
N TRP A 286 -0.81 27.36 13.74
CA TRP A 286 0.32 26.55 14.15
C TRP A 286 -0.08 25.59 15.26
N SER A 287 0.50 24.40 15.26
CA SER A 287 0.46 23.53 16.44
C SER A 287 1.17 24.19 17.61
N ASP A 288 0.71 23.94 18.83
CA ASP A 288 1.40 24.31 20.07
C ASP A 288 2.56 23.36 20.41
N TRP A 289 2.59 22.19 19.77
CA TRP A 289 3.63 21.18 19.88
C TRP A 289 4.60 21.16 18.68
N LYS A 290 5.73 20.48 18.85
CA LYS A 290 6.78 20.26 17.85
C LYS A 290 7.31 18.83 17.96
N PHE A 291 7.85 18.29 16.87
CA PHE A 291 8.80 17.19 17.02
C PHE A 291 10.06 17.73 17.67
N THR A 292 10.67 16.96 18.57
CA THR A 292 11.87 17.38 19.32
C THR A 292 13.06 16.46 19.09
N THR A 293 12.82 15.23 18.64
CA THR A 293 13.82 14.20 18.39
C THR A 293 13.54 13.57 17.03
N SER A 294 14.58 13.25 16.26
CA SER A 294 14.46 12.80 14.88
C SER A 294 13.70 13.83 14.04
N PHE A 295 13.05 13.44 12.93
CA PHE A 295 12.09 14.29 12.20
C PHE A 295 12.53 15.73 11.92
N GLY A 296 13.83 15.97 11.66
CA GLY A 296 14.39 17.30 11.42
C GLY A 296 14.01 17.93 10.08
N CYS A 297 13.64 17.10 9.09
CA CYS A 297 13.08 17.54 7.81
C CYS A 297 11.98 16.57 7.37
N PRO A 298 10.81 16.59 8.01
CA PRO A 298 9.79 15.60 7.77
C PRO A 298 8.95 15.96 6.54
N THR A 299 8.53 14.93 5.81
CA THR A 299 7.72 15.04 4.58
C THR A 299 6.54 14.08 4.65
N PHE A 300 5.43 14.44 4.01
CA PHE A 300 4.24 13.59 3.93
C PHE A 300 4.36 12.64 2.73
N LEU A 301 3.84 11.42 2.90
CA LEU A 301 3.40 10.62 1.77
C LEU A 301 2.24 11.32 1.07
N ASN A 302 2.34 11.53 -0.23
CA ASN A 302 1.24 12.08 -1.03
C ASN A 302 0.55 10.99 -1.84
N PHE A 303 -0.79 11.00 -1.82
CA PHE A 303 -1.66 10.23 -2.70
C PHE A 303 -2.28 11.17 -3.75
N GLY A 304 -3.40 10.77 -4.36
CA GLY A 304 -4.12 11.53 -5.38
C GLY A 304 -4.69 12.86 -4.88
N ARG A 305 -5.60 13.42 -5.68
CA ARG A 305 -6.27 14.69 -5.41
C ARG A 305 -6.91 14.67 -4.02
N ASN A 306 -6.60 15.65 -3.18
CA ASN A 306 -7.13 15.74 -1.81
C ASN A 306 -6.94 14.44 -1.00
N TYR A 307 -5.79 13.78 -1.16
CA TYR A 307 -5.47 12.49 -0.51
C TYR A 307 -6.28 11.27 -0.99
N ALA A 308 -7.05 11.40 -2.08
CA ALA A 308 -7.77 10.27 -2.68
C ALA A 308 -6.82 9.11 -3.06
N GLY A 309 -7.31 7.88 -2.92
CA GLY A 309 -6.51 6.67 -3.15
C GLY A 309 -5.59 6.29 -1.98
N ALA A 310 -5.71 6.96 -0.83
CA ALA A 310 -5.04 6.53 0.39
C ALA A 310 -5.47 5.10 0.76
N ARG A 311 -4.49 4.22 1.03
CA ARG A 311 -4.73 2.80 1.34
C ARG A 311 -5.50 2.54 2.64
N ASP A 312 -5.54 3.52 3.54
CA ASP A 312 -6.17 3.46 4.85
C ASP A 312 -6.38 4.88 5.40
N ASN A 313 -7.01 5.00 6.57
CA ASN A 313 -7.30 6.29 7.22
C ASN A 313 -6.05 6.93 7.89
N PHE A 314 -4.83 6.55 7.50
CA PHE A 314 -3.60 7.12 8.08
C PHE A 314 -2.89 8.08 7.13
N VAL A 315 -2.33 9.12 7.73
CA VAL A 315 -1.32 10.00 7.14
C VAL A 315 0.07 9.54 7.54
N TYR A 316 0.92 9.28 6.55
CA TYR A 316 2.29 8.81 6.75
C TYR A 316 3.32 9.94 6.60
N ILE A 317 4.31 9.97 7.50
CA ILE A 317 5.35 10.99 7.57
C ILE A 317 6.72 10.33 7.61
N TYR A 318 7.59 10.70 6.67
CA TYR A 318 8.98 10.23 6.62
C TYR A 318 9.93 11.33 7.01
N SER A 319 11.05 10.96 7.63
CA SER A 319 12.19 11.87 7.79
C SER A 319 13.48 11.10 7.97
N GLN A 320 14.61 11.76 7.73
CA GLN A 320 15.89 11.24 8.16
C GLN A 320 15.94 11.19 9.69
N ASP A 321 16.63 10.20 10.25
CA ASP A 321 16.76 10.06 11.70
C ASP A 321 17.78 11.05 12.29
N GLN A 322 17.42 12.33 12.27
CA GLN A 322 18.26 13.46 12.64
C GLN A 322 17.39 14.66 13.01
N ASP A 323 17.80 15.42 14.03
CA ASP A 323 17.07 16.60 14.51
C ASP A 323 17.21 17.81 13.58
N SER A 324 18.23 17.77 12.71
CA SER A 324 18.59 18.82 11.77
C SER A 324 18.27 18.43 10.33
N ALA A 325 17.73 19.38 9.57
CA ALA A 325 17.53 19.25 8.12
C ALA A 325 18.80 19.36 7.27
N TYR A 326 19.94 19.65 7.90
CA TYR A 326 21.22 19.96 7.25
C TYR A 326 22.29 18.90 7.45
N LEU A 327 21.99 17.87 8.24
CA LEU A 327 22.89 16.75 8.47
C LEU A 327 22.26 15.49 7.87
N PRO A 328 23.01 14.69 7.11
CA PRO A 328 22.54 13.37 6.72
C PRO A 328 22.48 12.44 7.93
N ALA A 329 21.68 11.38 7.80
CA ALA A 329 21.57 10.28 8.73
C ALA A 329 21.94 8.96 8.04
N ASP A 330 21.99 7.88 8.82
CA ASP A 330 22.20 6.53 8.30
C ASP A 330 20.90 5.81 7.93
N ARG A 331 19.78 6.31 8.44
CA ARG A 331 18.45 5.73 8.25
C ARG A 331 17.37 6.80 8.14
N MET A 332 16.25 6.42 7.53
CA MET A 332 14.99 7.14 7.57
C MET A 332 14.05 6.45 8.56
N VAL A 333 13.16 7.24 9.14
CA VAL A 333 12.10 6.82 10.07
C VAL A 333 10.73 7.15 9.48
N LEU A 334 9.71 6.47 10.01
CA LEU A 334 8.32 6.62 9.60
C LEU A 334 7.44 6.86 10.82
N ALA A 335 6.52 7.81 10.72
CA ALA A 335 5.41 7.99 11.63
C ALA A 335 4.08 7.90 10.86
N ARG A 336 3.01 7.59 11.57
CA ARG A 336 1.64 7.70 11.06
C ARG A 336 0.72 8.37 12.07
N VAL A 337 -0.38 8.92 11.59
CA VAL A 337 -1.46 9.49 12.42
C VAL A 337 -2.78 9.32 11.69
N ALA A 338 -3.87 9.03 12.40
CA ALA A 338 -5.20 9.00 11.78
C ALA A 338 -5.52 10.36 11.15
N ALA A 339 -6.10 10.38 9.96
CA ALA A 339 -6.31 11.60 9.16
C ALA A 339 -7.12 12.67 9.93
N GLU A 340 -8.15 12.25 10.66
CA GLU A 340 -8.97 13.12 11.51
C GLU A 340 -8.23 13.68 12.75
N ARG A 341 -7.05 13.13 13.09
CA ARG A 341 -6.29 13.45 14.32
C ARG A 341 -4.92 14.07 14.08
N ILE A 342 -4.58 14.49 12.85
CA ILE A 342 -3.27 15.09 12.50
C ILE A 342 -2.86 16.23 13.44
N LYS A 343 -3.82 17.01 13.96
CA LYS A 343 -3.54 18.16 14.84
C LYS A 343 -3.09 17.75 16.26
N GLN A 344 -3.26 16.49 16.64
CA GLN A 344 -3.09 15.98 18.02
C GLN A 344 -1.77 15.22 18.18
N GLN A 345 -0.79 15.79 18.89
CA GLN A 345 0.53 15.15 19.07
C GLN A 345 0.46 13.71 19.60
N ALA A 346 -0.44 13.45 20.56
CA ALA A 346 -0.57 12.15 21.20
C ALA A 346 -1.18 11.05 20.31
N ALA A 347 -1.69 11.40 19.12
CA ALA A 347 -2.24 10.44 18.15
C ALA A 347 -1.18 9.90 17.18
N TYR A 348 0.05 10.42 17.22
CA TYR A 348 1.13 9.96 16.36
C TYR A 348 1.72 8.66 16.87
N GLU A 349 1.89 7.72 15.94
CA GLU A 349 2.57 6.45 16.15
C GLU A 349 3.82 6.39 15.27
N PHE A 350 4.86 5.74 15.77
CA PHE A 350 6.15 5.60 15.11
C PHE A 350 6.38 4.15 14.71
N PHE A 351 6.99 3.95 13.54
CA PHE A 351 7.33 2.62 13.05
C PHE A 351 8.41 2.00 13.97
N ALA A 352 8.09 0.84 14.54
CA ALA A 352 8.91 0.10 15.50
C ALA A 352 9.55 -1.16 14.89
N GLY A 353 9.54 -1.28 13.56
CA GLY A 353 10.05 -2.41 12.82
C GLY A 353 8.93 -3.31 12.34
N LYS A 354 9.24 -4.57 12.08
CA LYS A 354 8.27 -5.56 11.62
C LYS A 354 8.26 -6.77 12.55
N ASN A 355 7.12 -7.44 12.64
CA ASN A 355 7.02 -8.72 13.33
C ASN A 355 7.56 -9.88 12.46
N GLU A 356 7.46 -11.12 12.97
CA GLU A 356 7.95 -12.32 12.28
C GLU A 356 7.19 -12.63 10.96
N HIS A 357 6.04 -12.00 10.75
CA HIS A 357 5.18 -12.09 9.57
C HIS A 357 5.32 -10.88 8.62
N ASP A 358 6.38 -10.07 8.76
CA ASP A 358 6.64 -8.86 7.97
C ASP A 358 5.57 -7.75 8.10
N GLN A 359 4.68 -7.84 9.09
CA GLN A 359 3.68 -6.80 9.39
C GLN A 359 4.33 -5.67 10.20
N PRO A 360 3.94 -4.40 9.96
CA PRO A 360 4.53 -3.26 10.65
C PRO A 360 4.12 -3.22 12.13
N LEU A 361 5.09 -3.01 13.00
CA LEU A 361 4.88 -2.71 14.41
C LEU A 361 4.87 -1.20 14.61
N TRP A 362 3.97 -0.71 15.48
CA TRP A 362 3.81 0.71 15.78
C TRP A 362 3.94 0.96 17.28
N THR A 363 4.52 2.10 17.64
CA THR A 363 4.74 2.51 19.04
C THR A 363 4.41 3.99 19.22
N ALA A 364 3.85 4.36 20.38
CA ALA A 364 3.69 5.77 20.75
C ALA A 364 5.00 6.41 21.27
N GLU A 365 5.99 5.58 21.60
CA GLU A 365 7.29 6.03 22.15
C GLU A 365 8.30 6.27 21.03
N VAL A 366 8.65 7.54 20.81
CA VAL A 366 9.62 7.94 19.77
C VAL A 366 10.99 7.26 19.98
N GLU A 367 11.41 6.96 21.20
CA GLU A 367 12.70 6.34 21.49
C GLU A 367 12.82 4.89 21.00
N LYS A 368 11.70 4.26 20.64
CA LYS A 368 11.61 2.89 20.10
C LYS A 368 11.58 2.84 18.57
N LEU A 369 11.78 3.96 17.88
CA LEU A 369 11.78 4.03 16.43
C LEU A 369 12.80 3.07 15.78
N ALA A 370 12.34 2.40 14.74
CA ALA A 370 13.15 1.56 13.87
C ALA A 370 13.35 2.22 12.50
N ALA A 371 14.33 1.71 11.75
CA ALA A 371 14.56 2.17 10.39
C ALA A 371 13.46 1.67 9.46
N VAL A 372 12.84 2.57 8.68
CA VAL A 372 12.00 2.19 7.53
C VAL A 372 12.84 2.07 6.25
N PHE A 373 13.97 2.78 6.21
CA PHE A 373 14.92 2.75 5.11
C PHE A 373 16.33 2.99 5.66
N VAL A 374 17.34 2.26 5.19
CA VAL A 374 18.74 2.37 5.64
C VAL A 374 19.66 2.67 4.46
N HIS A 375 20.36 3.80 4.53
CA HIS A 375 21.46 4.13 3.62
C HIS A 375 22.51 4.97 4.35
N PRO A 376 23.56 4.33 4.90
CA PRO A 376 24.54 5.01 5.76
C PRO A 376 25.13 6.28 5.12
N GLY A 377 25.05 7.38 5.86
CA GLY A 377 25.49 8.73 5.50
C GLY A 377 24.74 9.41 4.35
N ARG A 378 23.67 8.79 3.84
CA ARG A 378 22.98 9.22 2.60
C ARG A 378 21.47 9.40 2.77
N CYS A 379 20.93 9.16 3.97
CA CYS A 379 19.55 9.50 4.32
C CYS A 379 19.46 11.00 4.61
N TYR A 380 18.94 11.74 3.65
CA TYR A 380 18.77 13.19 3.71
C TYR A 380 17.35 13.56 3.30
N ARG A 381 17.14 14.72 2.68
CA ARG A 381 15.82 15.21 2.31
C ARG A 381 15.19 14.34 1.22
N SER A 382 13.91 14.04 1.37
CA SER A 382 13.16 13.14 0.48
C SER A 382 11.76 13.64 0.19
N GLY A 383 11.14 13.03 -0.81
CA GLY A 383 9.71 13.13 -1.11
C GLY A 383 9.19 11.74 -1.46
N ILE A 384 7.98 11.41 -1.00
CA ILE A 384 7.37 10.10 -1.25
C ILE A 384 5.96 10.32 -1.82
N SER A 385 5.60 9.58 -2.86
CA SER A 385 4.33 9.71 -3.55
C SER A 385 3.83 8.34 -4.01
N TYR A 386 2.52 8.13 -3.97
CA TYR A 386 1.92 6.89 -4.45
C TYR A 386 1.64 6.97 -5.95
N ASN A 387 2.06 5.94 -6.68
CA ASN A 387 1.74 5.72 -8.08
C ASN A 387 0.61 4.68 -8.13
N GLU A 388 -0.62 5.18 -8.29
CA GLU A 388 -1.85 4.38 -8.27
C GLU A 388 -1.83 3.27 -9.33
N ALA A 389 -1.51 3.62 -10.57
CA ALA A 389 -1.56 2.69 -11.70
C ALA A 389 -0.58 1.52 -11.54
N LEU A 390 0.59 1.76 -10.96
CA LEU A 390 1.58 0.70 -10.70
C LEU A 390 1.43 0.06 -9.32
N LYS A 391 0.54 0.57 -8.46
CA LYS A 391 0.40 0.17 -7.05
C LYS A 391 1.75 0.19 -6.32
N ARG A 392 2.50 1.29 -6.48
CA ARG A 392 3.84 1.47 -5.89
C ARG A 392 4.02 2.80 -5.19
N TYR A 393 4.68 2.75 -4.03
CA TYR A 393 5.17 3.93 -3.33
C TYR A 393 6.51 4.35 -3.93
N LEU A 394 6.57 5.51 -4.58
CA LEU A 394 7.80 6.04 -5.17
C LEU A 394 8.50 6.95 -4.17
N TRP A 395 9.74 6.61 -3.82
CA TRP A 395 10.59 7.38 -2.93
C TRP A 395 11.67 8.12 -3.72
N CYS A 396 11.68 9.45 -3.62
CA CYS A 396 12.73 10.30 -4.14
C CYS A 396 13.71 10.70 -3.02
N GLN A 397 14.97 10.27 -3.12
CA GLN A 397 16.01 10.52 -2.13
C GLN A 397 17.12 11.40 -2.72
N VAL A 398 17.29 12.59 -2.16
CA VAL A 398 18.49 13.40 -2.43
C VAL A 398 19.69 12.74 -1.77
N ILE A 399 20.75 12.47 -2.54
CA ILE A 399 22.02 11.97 -2.01
C ILE A 399 22.94 13.19 -1.77
N PRO A 400 23.42 13.41 -0.54
CA PRO A 400 24.22 14.58 -0.20
C PRO A 400 25.45 14.77 -1.10
N GLY A 401 25.73 16.02 -1.46
CA GLY A 401 26.93 16.45 -2.17
C GLY A 401 27.51 17.72 -1.55
N PRO A 402 28.58 18.31 -2.13
CA PRO A 402 29.16 19.55 -1.63
C PRO A 402 28.15 20.71 -1.58
N ASP A 403 27.26 20.78 -2.57
CA ASP A 403 26.15 21.72 -2.62
C ASP A 403 25.03 21.14 -3.50
N THR A 404 24.01 20.56 -2.86
CA THR A 404 22.91 19.83 -3.53
C THR A 404 22.14 20.67 -4.54
N ARG A 405 22.21 22.00 -4.46
CA ARG A 405 21.63 22.91 -5.46
C ARG A 405 22.27 22.75 -6.83
N PHE A 406 23.56 22.44 -6.89
CA PHE A 406 24.33 22.40 -8.14
C PHE A 406 24.94 21.02 -8.43
N GLU A 407 25.25 20.24 -7.38
CA GLU A 407 25.87 18.93 -7.47
C GLU A 407 25.43 18.01 -6.33
N GLY A 408 25.12 16.76 -6.65
CA GLY A 408 24.73 15.73 -5.69
C GLY A 408 24.19 14.51 -6.43
N GLY A 409 23.78 13.50 -5.68
CA GLY A 409 23.19 12.29 -6.27
C GLY A 409 21.67 12.24 -6.10
N LEU A 410 21.06 11.26 -6.74
CA LEU A 410 19.62 11.02 -6.71
C LEU A 410 19.37 9.51 -6.65
N GLY A 411 18.51 9.10 -5.72
CA GLY A 411 17.94 7.76 -5.66
C GLY A 411 16.43 7.80 -5.89
N ILE A 412 15.92 6.91 -6.73
CA ILE A 412 14.50 6.59 -6.85
C ILE A 412 14.31 5.14 -6.43
N TYR A 413 13.40 4.90 -5.48
CA TYR A 413 13.07 3.58 -4.97
C TYR A 413 11.57 3.36 -5.08
N ASP A 414 11.15 2.10 -5.14
CA ASP A 414 9.75 1.71 -5.07
C ASP A 414 9.51 0.69 -3.96
N ALA A 415 8.26 0.57 -3.53
CA ALA A 415 7.80 -0.46 -2.61
C ALA A 415 6.32 -0.78 -2.83
N PRO A 416 5.86 -2.00 -2.48
CA PRO A 416 4.44 -2.34 -2.46
C PRO A 416 3.72 -1.80 -1.21
N GLN A 417 4.46 -1.39 -0.18
CA GLN A 417 3.93 -0.90 1.10
C GLN A 417 4.66 0.37 1.55
N PRO A 418 4.02 1.26 2.35
CA PRO A 418 4.66 2.47 2.86
C PRO A 418 5.93 2.20 3.70
N TRP A 419 6.07 1.00 4.26
CA TRP A 419 7.22 0.58 5.06
C TRP A 419 8.15 -0.40 4.34
N GLY A 420 8.03 -0.53 3.02
CA GLY A 420 8.81 -1.49 2.22
C GLY A 420 8.22 -2.91 2.20
N PRO A 421 8.89 -3.88 1.57
CA PRO A 421 10.30 -3.85 1.17
C PRO A 421 10.59 -2.84 0.08
N TRP A 422 11.69 -2.09 0.23
CA TRP A 422 12.14 -1.13 -0.77
C TRP A 422 13.01 -1.82 -1.82
N THR A 423 12.84 -1.41 -3.07
CA THR A 423 13.66 -1.80 -4.22
C THR A 423 14.18 -0.57 -4.95
N THR A 424 15.31 -0.71 -5.63
CA THR A 424 15.97 0.38 -6.37
C THR A 424 15.44 0.44 -7.79
N VAL A 425 14.90 1.61 -8.17
CA VAL A 425 14.53 1.93 -9.56
C VAL A 425 15.68 2.68 -10.25
N PHE A 426 16.29 3.63 -9.54
CA PHE A 426 17.39 4.44 -10.07
C PHE A 426 18.30 4.88 -8.94
N PHE A 427 19.61 4.91 -9.20
CA PHE A 427 20.57 5.44 -8.24
C PHE A 427 21.81 6.00 -8.94
N THR A 428 22.21 7.19 -8.53
CA THR A 428 23.51 7.76 -8.87
C THR A 428 24.02 8.63 -7.72
N GLU A 429 25.32 8.62 -7.47
CA GLU A 429 25.96 9.54 -6.52
C GLU A 429 26.21 10.93 -7.12
N LYS A 430 26.17 11.03 -8.46
CA LYS A 430 26.30 12.29 -9.18
C LYS A 430 25.26 12.32 -10.30
N TRP A 431 24.19 13.05 -10.05
CA TRP A 431 23.18 13.32 -11.05
C TRP A 431 23.68 14.38 -12.03
N ASP A 432 23.12 14.39 -13.23
CA ASP A 432 23.55 15.27 -14.34
C ASP A 432 23.18 16.75 -14.12
N VAL A 433 22.32 17.01 -13.15
CA VAL A 433 22.01 18.33 -12.58
C VAL A 433 21.98 18.24 -11.05
N GLY A 434 22.03 19.38 -10.36
CA GLY A 434 21.83 19.41 -8.90
C GLY A 434 20.44 18.87 -8.51
N PRO A 435 20.33 17.88 -7.61
CA PRO A 435 19.04 17.34 -7.16
C PRO A 435 18.22 18.35 -6.35
N GLY A 436 18.84 19.44 -5.90
CA GLY A 436 18.21 20.51 -5.15
C GLY A 436 18.08 20.22 -3.66
N GLU A 437 17.52 21.20 -2.97
CA GLU A 437 17.20 21.17 -1.54
C GLU A 437 15.91 20.36 -1.24
N THR A 438 15.14 20.00 -2.27
CA THR A 438 13.90 19.22 -2.27
C THR A 438 13.70 18.57 -3.63
N ALA A 439 13.17 17.35 -3.64
CA ALA A 439 12.75 16.65 -4.86
C ALA A 439 11.54 15.75 -4.55
N SER A 440 10.53 15.74 -5.41
CA SER A 440 9.31 14.95 -5.27
C SER A 440 8.64 14.67 -6.61
N ILE A 441 7.79 13.66 -6.67
CA ILE A 441 7.00 13.30 -7.86
C ILE A 441 5.53 13.66 -7.57
N PRO A 442 5.05 14.87 -7.90
CA PRO A 442 3.65 15.23 -7.68
C PRO A 442 2.70 14.24 -8.35
N THR A 443 1.78 13.67 -7.57
CA THR A 443 0.81 12.66 -8.02
C THR A 443 -0.10 13.15 -9.14
N LYS A 444 -0.43 14.45 -9.16
CA LYS A 444 -1.13 15.12 -10.28
C LYS A 444 -0.44 14.93 -11.64
N TRP A 445 0.88 14.75 -11.65
CA TRP A 445 1.71 14.72 -12.86
C TRP A 445 2.30 13.33 -13.16
N ILE A 446 1.67 12.29 -12.60
CA ILE A 446 1.84 10.90 -13.00
C ILE A 446 0.78 10.62 -14.09
N SER A 447 1.16 9.98 -15.20
CA SER A 447 0.21 9.59 -16.25
C SER A 447 -0.74 8.47 -15.79
N GLY A 448 -1.85 8.28 -16.48
CA GLY A 448 -2.83 7.23 -16.16
C GLY A 448 -2.25 5.82 -16.15
N ASP A 449 -1.25 5.52 -16.99
CA ASP A 449 -0.52 4.25 -16.98
C ASP A 449 0.59 4.17 -15.91
N GLY A 450 0.79 5.23 -15.13
CA GLY A 450 1.83 5.32 -14.11
C GLY A 450 3.27 5.40 -14.64
N GLN A 451 3.51 5.30 -15.95
CA GLN A 451 4.86 5.18 -16.49
C GLN A 451 5.52 6.53 -16.76
N THR A 452 4.76 7.55 -17.16
CA THR A 452 5.30 8.90 -17.32
C THR A 452 5.15 9.66 -16.01
N ILE A 453 6.29 10.09 -15.45
CA ILE A 453 6.33 10.88 -14.22
C ILE A 453 7.03 12.21 -14.47
N HIS A 454 6.77 13.19 -13.60
CA HIS A 454 7.48 14.46 -13.59
C HIS A 454 8.11 14.68 -12.22
N LEU A 455 9.44 14.84 -12.19
CA LEU A 455 10.16 15.22 -10.99
C LEU A 455 10.08 16.74 -10.83
N ALA A 456 9.52 17.20 -9.72
CA ALA A 456 9.60 18.58 -9.28
C ALA A 456 10.72 18.70 -8.24
N PHE A 457 11.69 19.60 -8.47
CA PHE A 457 12.89 19.71 -7.63
C PHE A 457 13.46 21.13 -7.63
N SER A 458 14.34 21.43 -6.67
CA SER A 458 14.95 22.76 -6.47
C SER A 458 16.36 22.94 -7.04
N GLY A 459 16.78 22.08 -7.97
CA GLY A 459 18.09 22.21 -8.60
C GLY A 459 18.28 23.59 -9.25
N ASP A 460 19.49 24.14 -9.16
CA ASP A 460 19.85 25.49 -9.64
C ASP A 460 19.06 26.63 -8.99
N ASP A 461 18.49 26.45 -7.79
CA ASP A 461 17.65 27.45 -7.08
C ASP A 461 16.44 27.93 -7.90
N HIS A 462 15.71 26.99 -8.50
CA HIS A 462 14.46 27.24 -9.24
C HIS A 462 13.37 26.26 -8.86
N PHE A 463 12.11 26.57 -9.17
CA PHE A 463 11.09 25.55 -9.37
C PHE A 463 11.41 24.83 -10.68
N SER A 464 11.91 23.60 -10.60
CA SER A 464 12.35 22.83 -11.75
C SER A 464 11.48 21.61 -11.96
N VAL A 465 11.07 21.37 -13.21
CA VAL A 465 10.29 20.19 -13.60
C VAL A 465 11.03 19.43 -14.70
N ARG A 466 11.23 18.13 -14.48
CA ARG A 466 11.85 17.23 -15.45
C ARG A 466 11.00 16.00 -15.66
N ARG A 467 10.60 15.76 -16.92
CA ARG A 467 9.90 14.55 -17.33
C ARG A 467 10.82 13.33 -17.24
N ALA A 468 10.26 12.20 -16.86
CA ALA A 468 10.90 10.89 -16.97
C ALA A 468 9.89 9.81 -17.34
N LYS A 469 10.38 8.70 -17.90
CA LYS A 469 9.59 7.50 -18.15
C LYS A 469 10.14 6.35 -17.30
N LEU A 470 9.29 5.76 -16.46
CA LEU A 470 9.58 4.51 -15.76
C LEU A 470 9.57 3.38 -16.78
N LEU A 471 10.64 2.59 -16.78
CA LEU A 471 10.75 1.37 -17.57
C LEU A 471 10.13 0.26 -16.75
N VAL A 472 8.81 0.14 -16.84
CA VAL A 472 8.11 -0.99 -16.27
C VAL A 472 8.55 -2.21 -17.07
N ALA A 473 9.07 -3.23 -16.38
CA ALA A 473 9.26 -4.52 -17.00
C ALA A 473 7.90 -4.84 -17.62
N GLN A 474 7.86 -5.03 -18.94
CA GLN A 474 6.72 -5.76 -19.50
C GLN A 474 6.61 -6.98 -18.60
N SER A 475 5.43 -7.21 -18.02
CA SER A 475 5.13 -8.56 -17.59
C SER A 475 5.66 -9.43 -18.73
N GLU A 476 6.57 -10.35 -18.45
CA GLU A 476 6.65 -11.50 -19.34
C GLU A 476 5.18 -11.90 -19.43
N LYS A 477 4.50 -11.67 -20.57
CA LYS A 477 3.07 -11.98 -20.76
C LYS A 477 2.84 -13.23 -19.95
N ILE A 478 2.20 -13.10 -18.78
CA ILE A 478 2.31 -14.17 -17.82
C ILE A 478 1.65 -15.33 -18.53
N ALA A 479 2.39 -16.43 -18.64
CA ALA A 479 1.94 -17.53 -19.46
C ALA A 479 0.53 -17.88 -18.99
N LYS A 480 -0.45 -17.83 -19.92
CA LYS A 480 -1.86 -18.17 -19.71
C LYS A 480 -2.09 -18.91 -18.39
N PRO A 481 -2.93 -18.39 -17.47
CA PRO A 481 -3.21 -19.03 -16.19
C PRO A 481 -3.62 -20.48 -16.43
N ASP A 482 -2.97 -21.40 -15.70
CA ASP A 482 -3.39 -22.79 -15.64
C ASP A 482 -4.35 -22.94 -14.46
N PHE A 483 -5.38 -23.77 -14.63
CA PHE A 483 -6.44 -23.87 -13.64
C PHE A 483 -6.56 -25.31 -13.13
N ARG A 484 -6.63 -25.46 -11.81
CA ARG A 484 -7.01 -26.71 -11.16
C ARG A 484 -8.46 -26.64 -10.72
N VAL A 485 -9.16 -27.78 -10.80
CA VAL A 485 -10.58 -27.85 -10.40
C VAL A 485 -10.71 -28.74 -9.19
N HIS A 486 -11.14 -28.14 -8.10
CA HIS A 486 -11.48 -28.75 -6.83
C HIS A 486 -13.00 -28.89 -6.68
N GLU A 487 -13.41 -29.74 -5.75
CA GLU A 487 -14.82 -29.92 -5.43
C GLU A 487 -15.10 -29.31 -4.06
N ILE A 488 -15.90 -28.24 -4.06
CA ILE A 488 -16.39 -27.59 -2.82
C ILE A 488 -17.34 -28.54 -2.09
N GLY A 489 -18.27 -29.15 -2.82
CA GLY A 489 -19.24 -30.01 -2.17
C GLY A 489 -20.35 -30.52 -3.06
N ARG A 490 -21.24 -31.29 -2.43
CA ARG A 490 -22.43 -31.88 -3.05
C ARG A 490 -23.68 -31.63 -2.20
N PRO A 491 -24.11 -30.37 -2.03
CA PRO A 491 -25.33 -30.06 -1.30
C PRO A 491 -26.53 -30.83 -1.84
N THR A 492 -27.42 -31.24 -0.94
CA THR A 492 -28.63 -31.97 -1.29
C THR A 492 -29.63 -31.05 -2.00
N GLY A 493 -30.13 -31.50 -3.16
CA GLY A 493 -31.15 -30.78 -3.91
C GLY A 493 -30.73 -30.50 -5.36
N ASN A 494 -31.44 -29.57 -5.98
CA ASN A 494 -31.22 -29.04 -7.33
C ASN A 494 -31.82 -27.63 -7.40
N SER A 495 -31.70 -26.99 -8.56
CA SER A 495 -32.13 -25.61 -8.82
C SER A 495 -31.34 -24.62 -7.99
N PHE A 496 -30.00 -24.77 -7.96
CA PHE A 496 -29.13 -23.83 -7.28
C PHE A 496 -29.06 -22.54 -8.11
N GLY A 497 -29.70 -21.51 -7.59
CA GLY A 497 -29.91 -20.23 -8.25
C GLY A 497 -28.97 -19.15 -7.75
N GLN A 498 -28.59 -19.18 -6.47
CA GLN A 498 -27.93 -18.07 -5.79
C GLN A 498 -26.43 -18.35 -5.61
N THR A 499 -25.59 -17.32 -5.67
CA THR A 499 -24.15 -17.41 -5.35
C THR A 499 -23.60 -16.14 -4.74
N SER A 500 -22.70 -16.26 -3.77
CA SER A 500 -21.85 -15.17 -3.31
C SER A 500 -20.47 -15.72 -2.92
N ALA A 501 -19.43 -14.90 -3.12
CA ALA A 501 -18.07 -15.17 -2.67
C ALA A 501 -17.70 -14.06 -1.68
N VAL A 502 -17.65 -14.40 -0.39
CA VAL A 502 -17.49 -13.45 0.72
C VAL A 502 -16.86 -14.20 1.89
N ASP A 503 -16.08 -13.50 2.71
CA ASP A 503 -15.60 -14.02 3.99
C ASP A 503 -16.79 -14.08 4.96
N VAL A 504 -17.39 -15.26 5.15
CA VAL A 504 -18.62 -15.41 5.96
C VAL A 504 -18.30 -15.40 7.44
N ASP A 505 -17.10 -15.83 7.81
CA ASP A 505 -16.74 -16.10 9.19
C ASP A 505 -15.57 -15.26 9.75
N ASN A 506 -15.12 -14.28 8.97
CA ASN A 506 -14.09 -13.29 9.26
C ASN A 506 -12.70 -13.90 9.53
N ASP A 507 -12.35 -14.98 8.82
CA ASP A 507 -11.03 -15.62 8.94
C ASP A 507 -9.99 -15.17 7.89
N GLY A 508 -10.42 -14.39 6.90
CA GLY A 508 -9.57 -13.75 5.90
C GLY A 508 -9.49 -14.47 4.56
N ASP A 509 -10.21 -15.58 4.36
CA ASP A 509 -10.40 -16.19 3.04
C ASP A 509 -11.85 -16.03 2.53
N LEU A 510 -12.09 -16.31 1.24
CA LEU A 510 -13.44 -16.21 0.68
C LEU A 510 -14.16 -17.56 0.74
N ASP A 511 -15.34 -17.53 1.34
CA ASP A 511 -16.26 -18.65 1.36
C ASP A 511 -17.21 -18.63 0.16
N PHE A 512 -17.90 -19.76 -0.04
CA PHE A 512 -18.93 -19.85 -1.07
C PHE A 512 -20.32 -19.96 -0.46
N ILE A 513 -21.24 -19.05 -0.80
CA ILE A 513 -22.67 -19.21 -0.52
C ILE A 513 -23.37 -19.75 -1.76
N SER A 514 -24.24 -20.76 -1.60
CA SER A 514 -25.09 -21.27 -2.67
C SER A 514 -26.48 -21.65 -2.17
N GLY A 515 -27.50 -21.17 -2.88
CA GLY A 515 -28.90 -21.30 -2.49
C GLY A 515 -29.80 -21.87 -3.58
N ARG A 516 -30.82 -22.62 -3.18
CA ARG A 516 -31.83 -23.20 -4.07
C ARG A 516 -32.95 -22.21 -4.34
N GLN A 517 -33.50 -22.25 -5.55
CA GLN A 517 -34.75 -21.62 -5.91
C GLN A 517 -35.85 -22.01 -4.91
N PHE A 518 -36.46 -21.01 -4.26
CA PHE A 518 -37.51 -21.20 -3.24
C PHE A 518 -37.16 -22.23 -2.14
N GLY A 519 -35.90 -22.31 -1.71
CA GLY A 519 -35.43 -23.44 -0.90
C GLY A 519 -34.28 -23.14 0.05
N THR A 520 -33.47 -24.18 0.29
CA THR A 520 -32.36 -24.17 1.24
C THR A 520 -31.18 -23.36 0.73
N VAL A 521 -30.52 -22.63 1.64
CA VAL A 521 -29.29 -21.87 1.41
C VAL A 521 -28.18 -22.44 2.29
N PHE A 522 -27.01 -22.65 1.70
CA PHE A 522 -25.82 -23.16 2.36
C PHE A 522 -24.67 -22.18 2.19
N TRP A 523 -23.76 -22.17 3.16
CA TRP A 523 -22.42 -21.64 2.96
C TRP A 523 -21.40 -22.77 3.08
N PHE A 524 -20.26 -22.62 2.42
CA PHE A 524 -19.18 -23.59 2.39
C PHE A 524 -17.92 -22.89 2.86
N GLU A 525 -17.47 -23.26 4.05
CA GLU A 525 -16.24 -22.77 4.69
C GLU A 525 -15.03 -23.29 3.93
N GLN A 526 -14.17 -22.39 3.47
CA GLN A 526 -12.88 -22.73 2.91
C GLN A 526 -11.93 -23.16 4.05
N GLN A 527 -10.99 -24.07 3.78
CA GLN A 527 -10.01 -24.53 4.78
C GLN A 527 -8.68 -24.83 4.10
N ASP A 528 -8.79 -25.48 2.94
CA ASP A 528 -7.74 -25.62 1.94
C ASP A 528 -8.42 -25.90 0.58
N ALA A 529 -7.66 -25.82 -0.51
CA ALA A 529 -8.18 -25.99 -1.87
C ALA A 529 -9.03 -27.27 -2.06
N ASP A 530 -8.71 -28.37 -1.39
CA ASP A 530 -9.40 -29.66 -1.50
C ASP A 530 -10.42 -29.93 -0.38
N ARG A 531 -10.56 -29.03 0.59
CA ARG A 531 -11.38 -29.25 1.79
C ARG A 531 -12.27 -28.06 2.09
N TRP A 532 -13.56 -28.28 1.93
CA TRP A 532 -14.60 -27.31 2.23
C TRP A 532 -15.62 -27.89 3.22
N ILE A 533 -16.09 -27.09 4.17
CA ILE A 533 -17.08 -27.52 5.18
C ILE A 533 -18.43 -26.89 4.86
N GLN A 534 -19.42 -27.73 4.52
CA GLN A 534 -20.77 -27.25 4.24
C GLN A 534 -21.55 -26.99 5.52
N HIS A 535 -22.13 -25.80 5.61
CA HIS A 535 -23.00 -25.33 6.69
C HIS A 535 -24.36 -24.89 6.17
N LEU A 536 -25.40 -24.96 7.01
CA LEU A 536 -26.75 -24.51 6.69
C LEU A 536 -26.92 -23.04 7.07
N ILE A 537 -27.23 -22.17 6.10
CA ILE A 537 -27.72 -20.81 6.39
C ILE A 537 -29.18 -20.90 6.81
N GLY A 538 -30.04 -21.46 5.95
CA GLY A 538 -31.46 -21.52 6.24
C GLY A 538 -32.32 -22.14 5.15
N GLU A 539 -33.64 -22.08 5.33
CA GLU A 539 -34.65 -22.60 4.41
C GLU A 539 -35.62 -21.48 3.98
N ASP A 540 -36.51 -21.77 3.02
CA ASP A 540 -37.54 -20.86 2.53
C ASP A 540 -37.02 -19.53 1.96
N ALA A 541 -35.95 -19.58 1.16
CA ALA A 541 -35.42 -18.42 0.44
C ALA A 541 -36.42 -17.94 -0.60
N ARG A 542 -36.97 -16.73 -0.49
CA ARG A 542 -38.03 -16.23 -1.38
C ARG A 542 -37.46 -15.61 -2.66
N THR A 543 -36.74 -16.41 -3.41
CA THR A 543 -36.09 -16.00 -4.66
C THR A 543 -36.19 -17.07 -5.74
N ASP A 544 -36.20 -16.62 -6.99
CA ASP A 544 -36.12 -17.49 -8.16
C ASP A 544 -34.68 -17.96 -8.35
N VAL A 545 -33.78 -17.01 -8.58
CA VAL A 545 -32.35 -17.25 -8.81
C VAL A 545 -31.49 -16.32 -7.97
N GLY A 546 -31.87 -15.05 -7.82
CA GLY A 546 -31.00 -14.01 -7.26
C GLY A 546 -30.70 -14.14 -5.77
N GLY A 547 -29.48 -13.81 -5.38
CA GLY A 547 -29.06 -13.64 -4.00
C GLY A 547 -27.76 -12.83 -3.95
N VAL A 548 -27.56 -12.08 -2.87
CA VAL A 548 -26.39 -11.23 -2.64
C VAL A 548 -26.06 -11.25 -1.16
N ALA A 549 -24.77 -11.16 -0.83
CA ALA A 549 -24.30 -11.15 0.54
C ALA A 549 -23.63 -9.80 0.86
N PHE A 550 -24.02 -9.20 1.97
CA PHE A 550 -23.48 -7.95 2.53
C PHE A 550 -23.95 -7.82 3.99
N ASP A 551 -23.33 -6.92 4.77
CA ASP A 551 -23.78 -6.62 6.14
C ASP A 551 -25.06 -5.79 6.09
N VAL A 552 -26.20 -6.40 6.42
CA VAL A 552 -27.52 -5.77 6.30
C VAL A 552 -27.84 -4.88 7.50
N ASP A 553 -27.22 -5.15 8.65
CA ASP A 553 -27.57 -4.48 9.91
C ASP A 553 -26.41 -3.81 10.65
N ASP A 554 -25.32 -3.58 9.93
CA ASP A 554 -24.10 -2.88 10.36
C ASP A 554 -23.47 -3.50 11.63
N ASP A 555 -23.60 -4.82 11.80
CA ASP A 555 -23.04 -5.53 12.96
C ASP A 555 -21.61 -6.07 12.73
N GLY A 556 -21.06 -5.86 11.54
CA GLY A 556 -19.74 -6.26 11.11
C GLY A 556 -19.67 -7.70 10.58
N TRP A 557 -20.82 -8.35 10.35
CA TRP A 557 -20.90 -9.69 9.78
C TRP A 557 -21.69 -9.69 8.48
N VAL A 558 -21.19 -10.44 7.50
CA VAL A 558 -21.87 -10.57 6.21
C VAL A 558 -23.11 -11.44 6.36
N ASP A 559 -24.25 -10.89 5.96
CA ASP A 559 -25.55 -11.55 5.88
C ASP A 559 -25.84 -12.05 4.47
N GLN A 560 -26.88 -12.87 4.31
CA GLN A 560 -27.34 -13.32 3.00
C GLN A 560 -28.75 -12.82 2.70
N VAL A 561 -28.90 -12.05 1.62
CA VAL A 561 -30.19 -11.64 1.06
C VAL A 561 -30.57 -12.53 -0.12
N SER A 562 -31.79 -13.02 -0.13
CA SER A 562 -32.33 -13.98 -1.10
C SER A 562 -33.72 -13.54 -1.56
N GLY A 563 -33.78 -12.52 -2.42
CA GLY A 563 -35.03 -11.88 -2.83
C GLY A 563 -35.81 -11.35 -1.62
N GLY A 564 -37.05 -11.83 -1.46
CA GLY A 564 -37.98 -11.40 -0.41
C GLY A 564 -37.62 -11.79 1.03
N THR A 565 -36.41 -12.29 1.27
CA THR A 565 -35.94 -12.78 2.57
C THR A 565 -34.47 -12.47 2.76
N TRP A 566 -34.05 -12.29 4.01
CA TRP A 566 -32.64 -12.28 4.38
C TRP A 566 -32.36 -13.11 5.62
N TYR A 567 -31.11 -13.54 5.78
CA TYR A 567 -30.63 -14.40 6.84
C TYR A 567 -29.49 -13.71 7.55
N ARG A 568 -29.69 -13.42 8.85
CA ARG A 568 -28.73 -12.75 9.70
C ARG A 568 -27.65 -13.72 10.20
N ASN A 569 -26.40 -13.39 9.95
CA ASN A 569 -25.23 -14.07 10.47
C ASN A 569 -25.18 -13.93 12.01
N PRO A 570 -24.99 -15.03 12.76
CA PRO A 570 -24.99 -14.98 14.23
C PRO A 570 -23.69 -14.46 14.85
N GLY A 571 -22.69 -14.11 14.04
CA GLY A 571 -21.34 -13.70 14.48
C GLY A 571 -20.44 -14.85 14.94
N ASN A 572 -20.90 -16.08 14.72
CA ASN A 572 -20.17 -17.33 14.96
C ASN A 572 -20.72 -18.46 14.07
N PRO A 573 -20.77 -18.24 12.73
CA PRO A 573 -21.57 -19.03 11.81
C PRO A 573 -21.23 -20.53 11.82
N GLN A 574 -20.00 -20.93 12.15
CA GLN A 574 -19.59 -22.35 12.21
C GLN A 574 -20.26 -23.13 13.35
N GLN A 575 -20.73 -22.45 14.40
CA GLN A 575 -21.40 -23.09 15.55
C GLN A 575 -22.93 -23.08 15.43
N ALA A 576 -23.46 -22.37 14.44
CA ALA A 576 -24.89 -22.17 14.30
C ALA A 576 -25.54 -23.36 13.59
N GLU A 577 -26.68 -23.84 14.12
CA GLU A 577 -27.49 -24.84 13.42
C GLU A 577 -28.20 -24.25 12.19
N ARG A 578 -28.54 -22.95 12.24
CA ARG A 578 -29.11 -22.12 11.18
C ARG A 578 -29.00 -20.64 11.56
N TRP A 579 -29.08 -19.76 10.57
CA TRP A 579 -29.15 -18.31 10.74
C TRP A 579 -30.58 -17.84 11.03
N THR A 580 -30.72 -16.63 11.59
CA THR A 580 -32.05 -16.05 11.85
C THR A 580 -32.62 -15.47 10.57
N ARG A 581 -33.82 -15.88 10.17
CA ARG A 581 -34.44 -15.47 8.90
C ARG A 581 -35.48 -14.38 9.12
N TYR A 582 -35.44 -13.35 8.28
CA TYR A 582 -36.41 -12.27 8.22
C TYR A 582 -37.08 -12.18 6.84
N GLU A 583 -38.28 -11.60 6.80
CA GLU A 583 -38.96 -11.21 5.56
C GLU A 583 -38.68 -9.72 5.37
N ASN A 584 -38.20 -9.32 4.20
CA ASN A 584 -37.90 -7.91 3.91
C ASN A 584 -38.95 -7.23 3.03
N GLY A 585 -39.87 -8.00 2.42
CA GLY A 585 -40.91 -7.45 1.54
C GLY A 585 -40.48 -7.26 0.08
N ALA A 586 -39.22 -7.56 -0.26
CA ALA A 586 -38.75 -7.48 -1.63
C ALA A 586 -39.42 -8.51 -2.55
N ILE A 587 -39.47 -8.21 -3.84
CA ILE A 587 -39.99 -9.15 -4.83
C ILE A 587 -39.14 -10.43 -4.88
N PRO A 588 -39.74 -11.61 -5.16
CA PRO A 588 -38.98 -12.74 -5.66
C PRO A 588 -38.25 -12.30 -6.93
N THR A 589 -37.00 -12.67 -7.07
CA THR A 589 -36.13 -12.01 -8.05
C THR A 589 -35.27 -13.01 -8.82
N HIS A 590 -34.91 -12.63 -10.04
CA HIS A 590 -33.90 -13.33 -10.82
C HIS A 590 -32.48 -12.87 -10.44
N ASP A 591 -32.30 -11.56 -10.21
CA ASP A 591 -31.01 -10.99 -9.81
C ASP A 591 -31.19 -10.14 -8.55
N ASN A 592 -30.22 -10.22 -7.64
CA ASN A 592 -30.06 -9.28 -6.55
C ASN A 592 -28.68 -8.66 -6.64
N LEU A 593 -28.59 -7.36 -6.39
CA LEU A 593 -27.35 -6.62 -6.21
C LEU A 593 -27.49 -5.72 -4.98
N ALA A 594 -26.36 -5.39 -4.36
CA ALA A 594 -26.31 -4.42 -3.27
C ALA A 594 -25.54 -3.18 -3.74
N ALA A 595 -26.11 -2.00 -3.55
CA ALA A 595 -25.51 -0.72 -3.93
C ALA A 595 -26.21 0.43 -3.21
N ASP A 596 -25.48 1.51 -2.93
CA ASP A 596 -26.03 2.75 -2.38
C ASP A 596 -26.74 3.53 -3.50
N ILE A 597 -28.07 3.41 -3.59
CA ILE A 597 -28.87 3.99 -4.68
C ILE A 597 -29.31 5.42 -4.36
N ASP A 598 -29.49 5.75 -3.09
CA ASP A 598 -29.96 7.08 -2.67
C ASP A 598 -28.86 8.03 -2.17
N GLY A 599 -27.61 7.55 -2.11
CA GLY A 599 -26.43 8.32 -1.76
C GLY A 599 -26.29 8.58 -0.26
N ASP A 600 -26.96 7.81 0.59
CA ASP A 600 -26.92 7.97 2.04
C ASP A 600 -25.69 7.32 2.70
N GLY A 601 -24.91 6.56 1.93
CA GLY A 601 -23.71 5.85 2.36
C GLY A 601 -23.96 4.42 2.86
N LYS A 602 -25.19 3.91 2.79
CA LYS A 602 -25.56 2.53 3.11
C LYS A 602 -25.89 1.75 1.84
N LEU A 603 -25.79 0.42 1.91
CA LEU A 603 -26.15 -0.43 0.77
C LEU A 603 -27.65 -0.73 0.75
N ASP A 604 -28.28 -0.50 -0.39
CA ASP A 604 -29.65 -0.89 -0.69
C ASP A 604 -29.72 -2.20 -1.46
N LEU A 605 -30.91 -2.81 -1.53
CA LEU A 605 -31.15 -3.97 -2.37
C LEU A 605 -31.74 -3.58 -3.73
N VAL A 606 -31.05 -3.90 -4.82
CA VAL A 606 -31.61 -3.85 -6.18
C VAL A 606 -32.10 -5.24 -6.59
N SER A 607 -33.31 -5.32 -7.13
CA SER A 607 -33.97 -6.56 -7.54
C SER A 607 -34.56 -6.47 -8.95
N ASN A 608 -34.35 -7.50 -9.77
CA ASN A 608 -34.95 -7.62 -11.10
C ASN A 608 -35.70 -8.95 -11.25
N LEU A 609 -36.99 -8.86 -11.63
CA LEU A 609 -37.82 -10.02 -11.94
C LEU A 609 -38.48 -9.85 -13.30
N ASP A 610 -38.47 -10.92 -14.11
CA ASP A 610 -39.07 -10.98 -15.45
C ASP A 610 -40.47 -10.36 -15.55
N LYS A 611 -41.30 -10.60 -14.54
CA LYS A 611 -42.73 -10.27 -14.52
C LYS A 611 -43.05 -8.98 -13.77
N ALA A 612 -42.07 -8.33 -13.15
CA ALA A 612 -42.27 -7.08 -12.40
C ALA A 612 -41.43 -5.93 -12.96
N GLY A 613 -40.21 -6.20 -13.41
CA GLY A 613 -39.21 -5.20 -13.80
C GLY A 613 -38.13 -5.05 -12.73
N VAL A 614 -37.61 -3.83 -12.58
CA VAL A 614 -36.51 -3.49 -11.66
C VAL A 614 -37.06 -2.62 -10.53
N PHE A 615 -36.64 -2.94 -9.32
CA PHE A 615 -36.96 -2.24 -8.08
C PHE A 615 -35.69 -2.08 -7.26
N TRP A 616 -35.63 -1.04 -6.45
CA TRP A 616 -34.67 -0.94 -5.35
C TRP A 616 -35.42 -0.82 -4.03
N TYR A 617 -34.76 -1.16 -2.93
CA TYR A 617 -35.35 -1.20 -1.60
C TYR A 617 -34.43 -0.52 -0.58
N ASP A 618 -34.89 0.61 -0.03
CA ASP A 618 -34.27 1.30 1.10
C ASP A 618 -34.45 0.44 2.37
N ILE A 619 -33.32 0.10 2.97
CA ILE A 619 -33.25 -0.73 4.18
C ILE A 619 -33.55 0.15 5.39
N ALA A 620 -34.70 -0.11 6.01
CA ALA A 620 -35.13 0.61 7.20
C ALA A 620 -34.07 0.57 8.33
N ASP A 621 -34.01 1.63 9.14
CA ASP A 621 -33.12 1.72 10.33
C ASP A 621 -33.17 0.48 11.24
N ASP A 622 -34.34 -0.18 11.31
CA ASP A 622 -34.45 -1.55 11.81
C ASP A 622 -34.63 -2.49 10.60
N PRO A 623 -33.58 -3.19 10.16
CA PRO A 623 -33.62 -4.01 8.95
C PRO A 623 -34.47 -5.27 9.09
N THR A 624 -35.01 -5.54 10.29
CA THR A 624 -35.96 -6.63 10.52
C THR A 624 -37.40 -6.26 10.15
N GLU A 625 -37.68 -4.97 9.96
CA GLU A 625 -38.93 -4.47 9.39
C GLU A 625 -38.93 -4.60 7.85
N LEU A 626 -40.09 -4.40 7.22
CA LEU A 626 -40.19 -4.42 5.76
C LEU A 626 -39.47 -3.22 5.17
N TRP A 627 -38.65 -3.48 4.15
CA TRP A 627 -37.89 -2.46 3.42
C TRP A 627 -38.80 -1.65 2.50
N ILE A 628 -38.40 -0.40 2.23
CA ILE A 628 -39.22 0.55 1.51
C ILE A 628 -39.03 0.32 0.00
N GLU A 629 -40.10 -0.04 -0.71
CA GLU A 629 -40.04 -0.39 -2.13
C GLU A 629 -40.07 0.86 -3.03
N HIS A 630 -39.09 0.97 -3.92
CA HIS A 630 -39.04 1.97 -4.99
C HIS A 630 -39.00 1.30 -6.36
N LYS A 631 -39.92 1.69 -7.24
CA LYS A 631 -39.99 1.13 -8.59
C LYS A 631 -39.09 1.92 -9.54
N VAL A 632 -38.07 1.24 -10.08
CA VAL A 632 -37.16 1.80 -11.09
C VAL A 632 -37.78 1.65 -12.49
N PHE A 633 -38.12 0.43 -12.88
CA PHE A 633 -38.51 0.13 -14.26
C PHE A 633 -39.52 -1.02 -14.37
N GLY A 634 -40.35 -0.99 -15.41
CA GLY A 634 -41.40 -1.99 -15.64
C GLY A 634 -40.98 -3.17 -16.50
N VAL A 635 -41.95 -4.04 -16.82
CA VAL A 635 -41.76 -5.18 -17.71
C VAL A 635 -41.63 -4.76 -19.18
N THR A 636 -40.83 -5.50 -19.94
CA THR A 636 -40.61 -5.31 -21.38
C THR A 636 -41.22 -6.45 -22.21
N THR A 637 -41.38 -6.24 -23.53
CA THR A 637 -41.72 -7.31 -24.49
C THR A 637 -40.71 -7.30 -25.63
N PRO A 638 -39.92 -8.37 -25.83
CA PRO A 638 -39.86 -9.60 -25.01
C PRO A 638 -39.45 -9.31 -23.55
N GLN A 639 -39.87 -10.19 -22.64
CA GLN A 639 -39.47 -10.10 -21.23
C GLN A 639 -37.94 -10.30 -21.12
N CYS A 640 -37.32 -9.70 -20.11
CA CYS A 640 -35.91 -9.93 -19.82
C CYS A 640 -35.80 -10.85 -18.61
N HIS A 641 -34.95 -11.87 -18.73
CA HIS A 641 -34.66 -12.88 -17.73
C HIS A 641 -33.27 -12.56 -17.16
N GLY A 642 -33.21 -11.72 -16.12
CA GLY A 642 -31.95 -11.26 -15.53
C GLY A 642 -31.22 -10.12 -16.27
N GLY A 643 -29.92 -9.98 -16.00
CA GLY A 643 -28.98 -9.13 -16.72
C GLY A 643 -28.81 -7.71 -16.19
N ILE A 644 -28.96 -7.48 -14.88
CA ILE A 644 -28.69 -6.17 -14.26
C ILE A 644 -27.24 -5.99 -13.79
N ALA A 645 -26.77 -4.75 -13.78
CA ALA A 645 -25.54 -4.26 -13.16
C ALA A 645 -25.78 -2.85 -12.61
N VAL A 646 -25.00 -2.43 -11.61
CA VAL A 646 -25.12 -1.12 -10.94
C VAL A 646 -23.77 -0.42 -10.92
N GLY A 647 -23.75 0.89 -11.15
CA GLY A 647 -22.55 1.74 -11.13
C GLY A 647 -22.80 3.10 -11.80
N ASP A 648 -21.91 4.06 -11.59
CA ASP A 648 -21.97 5.41 -12.17
C ASP A 648 -21.65 5.39 -13.68
N ILE A 649 -22.67 5.34 -14.53
CA ILE A 649 -22.50 5.16 -15.99
C ILE A 649 -22.17 6.49 -16.68
N ASP A 650 -22.54 7.64 -16.10
CA ASP A 650 -22.32 8.94 -16.74
C ASP A 650 -21.37 9.90 -16.01
N GLY A 651 -20.76 9.43 -14.93
CA GLY A 651 -19.67 10.09 -14.21
C GLY A 651 -20.14 11.25 -13.34
N ASP A 652 -21.42 11.30 -12.97
CA ASP A 652 -21.99 12.38 -12.18
C ASP A 652 -21.94 12.14 -10.66
N GLY A 653 -21.54 10.94 -10.25
CA GLY A 653 -21.27 10.55 -8.88
C GLY A 653 -22.40 9.78 -8.20
N ASP A 654 -23.48 9.42 -8.89
CA ASP A 654 -24.52 8.54 -8.38
C ASP A 654 -24.54 7.16 -9.07
N ASN A 655 -25.21 6.19 -8.44
CA ASN A 655 -25.30 4.84 -8.97
C ASN A 655 -26.48 4.70 -9.93
N ASP A 656 -26.18 4.31 -11.17
CA ASP A 656 -27.16 3.96 -12.19
C ASP A 656 -27.40 2.45 -12.30
N ILE A 657 -28.43 2.06 -13.06
CA ILE A 657 -28.71 0.65 -13.34
C ILE A 657 -28.64 0.35 -14.84
N ALA A 658 -27.72 -0.52 -15.23
CA ALA A 658 -27.70 -1.15 -16.54
C ALA A 658 -28.56 -2.41 -16.54
N ARG A 659 -29.44 -2.58 -17.53
CA ARG A 659 -30.26 -3.77 -17.74
C ARG A 659 -30.32 -4.11 -19.22
N ILE A 660 -29.64 -5.17 -19.64
CA ILE A 660 -29.60 -5.71 -21.02
C ILE A 660 -29.47 -4.62 -22.11
N ASP A 661 -30.58 -4.03 -22.56
CA ASP A 661 -30.68 -3.03 -23.62
C ASP A 661 -30.90 -1.59 -23.11
N ARG A 662 -30.87 -1.37 -21.80
CA ARG A 662 -31.23 -0.12 -21.12
C ARG A 662 -30.19 0.33 -20.11
N TRP A 663 -30.01 1.65 -20.08
CA TRP A 663 -29.45 2.39 -18.97
C TRP A 663 -30.62 3.12 -18.29
N LEU A 664 -30.75 2.91 -16.99
CA LEU A 664 -31.73 3.57 -16.12
C LEU A 664 -30.92 4.56 -15.30
N GLU A 665 -30.94 5.82 -15.72
CA GLU A 665 -30.19 6.92 -15.11
C GLU A 665 -30.91 7.38 -13.84
N ASN A 666 -30.19 7.43 -12.73
CA ASN A 666 -30.65 7.94 -11.45
C ASN A 666 -30.61 9.46 -11.44
N ALA A 667 -31.48 10.11 -12.22
CA ALA A 667 -31.32 11.52 -12.56
C ALA A 667 -31.43 12.54 -11.40
N ASP A 668 -31.78 12.10 -10.19
CA ASP A 668 -31.69 12.93 -8.99
C ASP A 668 -30.61 12.48 -8.00
N GLY A 669 -29.99 11.31 -8.19
CA GLY A 669 -29.05 10.70 -7.26
C GLY A 669 -29.66 10.26 -5.94
N GLN A 670 -30.99 10.17 -5.86
CA GLN A 670 -31.72 9.71 -4.67
C GLN A 670 -32.57 8.47 -4.97
N GLY A 671 -32.51 7.93 -6.19
CA GLY A 671 -33.28 6.76 -6.58
C GLY A 671 -34.77 7.03 -6.79
N GLU A 672 -35.20 8.30 -6.86
CA GLU A 672 -36.62 8.67 -6.95
C GLU A 672 -37.04 9.08 -8.36
N ILE A 673 -36.11 9.61 -9.17
CA ILE A 673 -36.37 10.03 -10.55
C ILE A 673 -35.46 9.26 -11.51
N TRP A 674 -36.05 8.33 -12.25
CA TRP A 674 -35.34 7.51 -13.23
C TRP A 674 -35.57 7.95 -14.67
N ILE A 675 -34.51 8.11 -15.46
CA ILE A 675 -34.57 8.36 -16.89
C ILE A 675 -34.18 7.08 -17.65
N GLU A 676 -35.12 6.51 -18.40
CA GLU A 676 -34.85 5.36 -19.26
C GLU A 676 -34.13 5.80 -20.54
N ARG A 677 -32.96 5.22 -20.80
CA ARG A 677 -32.21 5.37 -22.04
C ARG A 677 -31.99 4.01 -22.69
N LYS A 678 -32.37 3.91 -23.96
CA LYS A 678 -32.05 2.73 -24.77
C LYS A 678 -30.59 2.79 -25.19
N ILE A 679 -29.84 1.71 -24.96
CA ILE A 679 -28.44 1.61 -25.37
C ILE A 679 -28.35 0.99 -26.77
N PHE A 680 -28.70 -0.29 -26.91
CA PHE A 680 -28.64 -1.03 -28.17
C PHE A 680 -29.58 -2.23 -28.15
N ASP A 681 -29.88 -2.79 -29.32
CA ASP A 681 -30.62 -4.06 -29.43
C ASP A 681 -29.65 -5.24 -29.32
N PHE A 682 -29.38 -5.70 -28.09
CA PHE A 682 -28.60 -6.91 -27.80
C PHE A 682 -29.41 -7.93 -27.00
N GLY A 683 -28.99 -9.19 -27.05
CA GLY A 683 -29.70 -10.30 -26.42
C GLY A 683 -30.66 -11.03 -27.37
N LYS A 684 -30.40 -12.32 -27.56
CA LYS A 684 -31.30 -13.24 -28.28
C LYS A 684 -32.49 -13.60 -27.40
N VAL A 685 -33.65 -13.77 -28.03
CA VAL A 685 -34.85 -14.24 -27.32
C VAL A 685 -34.79 -15.76 -27.18
N GLY A 686 -34.57 -16.22 -25.94
CA GLY A 686 -34.61 -17.60 -25.52
C GLY A 686 -35.99 -18.06 -25.03
N PRO A 687 -36.08 -19.25 -24.41
CA PRO A 687 -37.33 -19.80 -23.90
C PRO A 687 -37.99 -18.96 -22.79
N TRP A 688 -37.19 -18.18 -22.06
CA TRP A 688 -37.63 -17.32 -20.95
C TRP A 688 -37.52 -15.82 -21.27
N GLY A 689 -37.28 -15.45 -22.52
CA GLY A 689 -37.06 -14.05 -22.92
C GLY A 689 -35.60 -13.77 -23.24
N ILE A 690 -35.20 -12.51 -23.15
CA ILE A 690 -33.81 -12.10 -23.35
C ILE A 690 -33.07 -12.28 -22.03
N GLN A 691 -32.02 -13.10 -22.02
CA GLN A 691 -31.17 -13.32 -20.85
C GLN A 691 -29.78 -12.80 -21.20
N THR A 692 -29.21 -12.00 -20.31
CA THR A 692 -27.77 -11.78 -20.24
C THR A 692 -27.28 -11.93 -18.80
N ARG A 693 -25.99 -12.19 -18.62
CA ARG A 693 -25.26 -11.71 -17.45
C ARG A 693 -24.58 -10.39 -17.82
N SER A 694 -24.62 -9.42 -16.91
CA SER A 694 -24.09 -8.08 -17.15
C SER A 694 -23.11 -7.67 -16.06
N ARG A 695 -22.08 -6.92 -16.42
CA ARG A 695 -21.14 -6.25 -15.50
C ARG A 695 -20.83 -4.85 -16.03
N LEU A 696 -20.61 -3.91 -15.13
CA LEU A 696 -20.03 -2.60 -15.45
C LEU A 696 -18.55 -2.62 -15.06
N VAL A 697 -17.66 -2.31 -15.99
CA VAL A 697 -16.21 -2.33 -15.80
C VAL A 697 -15.55 -1.49 -16.90
N ASP A 698 -14.42 -0.86 -16.60
CA ASP A 698 -13.58 -0.19 -17.60
C ASP A 698 -12.79 -1.26 -18.41
N VAL A 699 -13.27 -1.63 -19.60
CA VAL A 699 -12.69 -2.73 -20.40
C VAL A 699 -11.46 -2.27 -21.16
N ASP A 700 -11.40 -1.00 -21.56
CA ASP A 700 -10.33 -0.44 -22.36
C ASP A 700 -9.38 0.50 -21.61
N ALA A 701 -9.51 0.58 -20.28
CA ALA A 701 -8.67 1.36 -19.39
C ALA A 701 -8.59 2.85 -19.78
N ASP A 702 -9.73 3.45 -20.11
CA ASP A 702 -9.85 4.88 -20.41
C ASP A 702 -10.44 5.72 -19.25
N GLY A 703 -10.90 5.05 -18.19
CA GLY A 703 -11.36 5.62 -16.95
C GLY A 703 -12.87 5.77 -16.82
N ASP A 704 -13.66 5.26 -17.76
CA ASP A 704 -15.12 5.19 -17.64
C ASP A 704 -15.67 3.76 -17.57
N LEU A 705 -16.91 3.62 -17.08
CA LEU A 705 -17.56 2.31 -16.98
C LEU A 705 -18.19 1.90 -18.30
N ASP A 706 -17.72 0.78 -18.84
CA ASP A 706 -18.35 0.07 -19.96
C ASP A 706 -19.33 -0.98 -19.48
N LEU A 707 -20.19 -1.44 -20.38
CA LEU A 707 -21.09 -2.56 -20.13
C LEU A 707 -20.54 -3.83 -20.78
N LEU A 708 -20.39 -4.91 -20.03
CA LEU A 708 -20.02 -6.23 -20.54
C LEU A 708 -21.21 -7.20 -20.40
N GLN A 709 -21.48 -7.98 -21.45
CA GLN A 709 -22.59 -8.94 -21.45
C GLN A 709 -22.24 -10.30 -22.04
N ALA A 710 -22.79 -11.34 -21.42
CA ALA A 710 -22.81 -12.70 -21.93
C ALA A 710 -24.26 -13.18 -22.09
N GLU A 711 -24.64 -13.64 -23.29
CA GLU A 711 -25.98 -14.19 -23.56
C GLU A 711 -26.09 -15.62 -23.04
N GLY A 712 -26.96 -15.81 -22.05
CA GLY A 712 -27.35 -17.11 -21.52
C GLY A 712 -28.77 -17.51 -21.95
N ASP A 713 -29.18 -18.70 -21.56
CA ASP A 713 -30.47 -19.32 -21.90
C ASP A 713 -30.82 -19.29 -23.39
N VAL A 714 -29.78 -19.29 -24.21
CA VAL A 714 -29.86 -19.39 -25.66
C VAL A 714 -28.73 -20.27 -26.18
N LEU A 715 -28.98 -20.97 -27.29
CA LEU A 715 -27.92 -21.68 -27.99
C LEU A 715 -27.04 -20.67 -28.77
N ASP A 716 -25.73 -20.92 -28.74
CA ASP A 716 -24.72 -20.06 -29.36
C ASP A 716 -24.75 -18.64 -28.80
N GLY A 717 -24.78 -18.52 -27.47
CA GLY A 717 -24.74 -17.23 -26.78
C GLY A 717 -23.52 -16.40 -27.18
N ARG A 718 -23.69 -15.10 -27.38
CA ARG A 718 -22.59 -14.17 -27.64
C ARG A 718 -22.00 -13.65 -26.34
N VAL A 719 -20.74 -13.25 -26.39
CA VAL A 719 -20.11 -12.40 -25.37
C VAL A 719 -19.64 -11.13 -26.08
N ALA A 720 -19.98 -9.97 -25.52
CA ALA A 720 -19.67 -8.67 -26.09
C ALA A 720 -19.54 -7.62 -24.99
N TRP A 721 -18.74 -6.59 -25.26
CA TRP A 721 -18.68 -5.39 -24.43
C TRP A 721 -19.15 -4.17 -25.23
N PHE A 722 -19.50 -3.12 -24.50
CA PHE A 722 -20.14 -1.93 -25.02
C PHE A 722 -19.41 -0.71 -24.46
N GLU A 723 -18.64 -0.06 -25.33
CA GLU A 723 -17.77 1.08 -25.04
C GLU A 723 -18.60 2.33 -24.80
N ASN A 724 -18.45 2.94 -23.62
CA ASN A 724 -19.05 4.22 -23.29
C ASN A 724 -18.18 5.38 -23.80
N LEU A 725 -18.16 5.61 -25.12
CA LEU A 725 -17.22 6.48 -25.86
C LEU A 725 -16.88 7.88 -25.29
N GLN A 726 -17.63 8.41 -24.32
CA GLN A 726 -17.42 9.72 -23.70
C GLN A 726 -17.61 9.71 -22.18
N GLY A 727 -17.72 8.53 -21.55
CA GLY A 727 -17.97 8.36 -20.13
C GLY A 727 -19.24 8.99 -19.60
N ASN A 728 -20.22 9.26 -20.48
CA ASN A 728 -21.45 9.99 -20.12
C ASN A 728 -22.74 9.24 -20.50
N GLY A 729 -22.60 7.96 -20.88
CA GLY A 729 -23.67 7.04 -21.24
C GLY A 729 -24.48 7.43 -22.49
N LYS A 730 -24.13 8.49 -23.22
CA LYS A 730 -24.95 8.98 -24.36
C LYS A 730 -24.55 8.39 -25.71
N GLN A 731 -23.33 7.86 -25.84
CA GLN A 731 -22.84 7.27 -27.08
C GLN A 731 -22.15 5.95 -26.76
N TRP A 732 -22.60 4.90 -27.44
CA TRP A 732 -22.11 3.55 -27.22
C TRP A 732 -21.66 2.93 -28.54
N GLU A 733 -20.52 2.25 -28.50
CA GLU A 733 -20.08 1.31 -29.54
C GLU A 733 -20.02 -0.09 -28.94
N TRP A 734 -20.21 -1.15 -29.74
CA TRP A 734 -20.17 -2.51 -29.20
C TRP A 734 -19.23 -3.40 -29.96
N HIS A 735 -18.55 -4.25 -29.21
CA HIS A 735 -17.43 -5.06 -29.66
C HIS A 735 -17.72 -6.52 -29.33
N LEU A 736 -17.70 -7.37 -30.36
CA LEU A 736 -17.97 -8.80 -30.21
C LEU A 736 -16.71 -9.55 -29.75
N ILE A 737 -16.80 -10.23 -28.62
CA ILE A 737 -15.73 -11.07 -28.06
C ILE A 737 -15.91 -12.51 -28.55
N LYS A 738 -17.11 -13.07 -28.37
CA LYS A 738 -17.45 -14.43 -28.79
C LYS A 738 -18.59 -14.46 -29.80
N SER A 739 -18.27 -14.94 -31.00
CA SER A 739 -19.26 -15.14 -32.07
C SER A 739 -20.02 -16.47 -31.95
N PRO A 740 -21.27 -16.55 -32.45
CA PRO A 740 -22.08 -17.78 -32.47
C PRO A 740 -21.42 -18.96 -33.23
N GLY A 741 -21.83 -20.20 -32.93
CA GLY A 741 -21.41 -21.42 -33.66
C GLY A 741 -20.61 -22.43 -32.82
N HIS A 742 -20.67 -22.33 -31.50
CA HIS A 742 -19.95 -23.14 -30.51
C HIS A 742 -20.86 -24.08 -29.70
N ASN A 743 -22.17 -23.99 -29.90
CA ASN A 743 -23.22 -24.71 -29.20
C ASN A 743 -23.26 -24.50 -27.67
N GLN A 744 -22.68 -23.41 -27.17
CA GLN A 744 -22.67 -23.08 -25.73
C GLN A 744 -23.73 -22.02 -25.40
N ASP A 745 -24.17 -22.05 -24.15
CA ASP A 745 -25.08 -21.13 -23.47
C ASP A 745 -24.26 -20.43 -22.37
N PHE A 746 -24.13 -19.11 -22.36
CA PHE A 746 -23.23 -18.40 -21.42
C PHE A 746 -23.99 -17.80 -20.25
N HIS A 747 -24.59 -18.65 -19.41
CA HIS A 747 -25.39 -18.22 -18.26
C HIS A 747 -24.54 -17.73 -17.05
N SER A 748 -23.20 -17.71 -17.16
CA SER A 748 -22.28 -17.23 -16.12
C SER A 748 -21.38 -16.11 -16.66
N LEU A 749 -20.90 -15.21 -15.79
CA LEU A 749 -19.97 -14.17 -16.18
C LEU A 749 -19.14 -13.74 -14.96
N CYS A 750 -17.83 -13.95 -15.05
CA CYS A 750 -16.83 -13.41 -14.14
C CYS A 750 -15.89 -12.48 -14.91
N VAL A 751 -15.46 -11.41 -14.26
CA VAL A 751 -14.68 -10.33 -14.86
C VAL A 751 -13.63 -9.93 -13.83
N ALA A 752 -12.36 -10.13 -14.17
CA ALA A 752 -11.21 -9.88 -13.31
C ALA A 752 -9.93 -9.95 -14.12
N ASP A 753 -8.82 -9.46 -13.58
CA ASP A 753 -7.48 -9.68 -14.13
C ASP A 753 -7.02 -11.11 -13.75
N PHE A 754 -7.22 -12.08 -14.65
CA PHE A 754 -6.95 -13.50 -14.36
C PHE A 754 -5.48 -13.89 -14.54
N ASP A 755 -4.69 -13.08 -15.24
CA ASP A 755 -3.27 -13.33 -15.48
C ASP A 755 -2.33 -12.28 -14.83
N ASN A 756 -2.88 -11.42 -13.96
CA ASN A 756 -2.20 -10.38 -13.19
C ASN A 756 -1.37 -9.43 -14.07
N ASP A 757 -1.81 -9.14 -15.30
CA ASP A 757 -1.12 -8.24 -16.22
C ASP A 757 -1.64 -6.78 -16.18
N GLY A 758 -2.72 -6.55 -15.44
CA GLY A 758 -3.33 -5.25 -15.19
C GLY A 758 -4.48 -4.90 -16.11
N ASP A 759 -4.89 -5.79 -17.02
CA ASP A 759 -6.11 -5.63 -17.81
C ASP A 759 -7.23 -6.62 -17.43
N ILE A 760 -8.45 -6.32 -17.88
CA ILE A 760 -9.65 -7.06 -17.48
C ILE A 760 -9.88 -8.23 -18.44
N ASP A 761 -9.87 -9.43 -17.86
CA ASP A 761 -10.20 -10.69 -18.52
C ASP A 761 -11.63 -11.16 -18.20
N ILE A 762 -12.10 -12.12 -18.98
CA ILE A 762 -13.49 -12.60 -18.91
C ILE A 762 -13.56 -14.11 -18.83
N PHE A 763 -14.29 -14.61 -17.83
CA PHE A 763 -14.68 -16.01 -17.75
C PHE A 763 -16.18 -16.21 -17.98
N SER A 764 -16.52 -17.20 -18.81
CA SER A 764 -17.88 -17.75 -18.91
C SER A 764 -17.85 -19.23 -19.30
N GLY A 765 -18.93 -19.96 -19.05
CA GLY A 765 -19.00 -21.36 -19.44
C GLY A 765 -20.39 -21.86 -19.82
N GLY A 766 -20.39 -23.06 -20.40
CA GLY A 766 -21.58 -23.73 -20.91
C GLY A 766 -22.65 -23.97 -19.84
N GLY A 767 -23.81 -23.38 -20.09
CA GLY A 767 -25.04 -23.35 -19.33
C GLY A 767 -26.03 -24.47 -19.67
N PRO A 768 -27.25 -24.43 -19.10
CA PRO A 768 -28.32 -25.39 -19.30
C PRO A 768 -28.65 -25.81 -20.73
N LEU A 769 -28.63 -24.86 -21.66
CA LEU A 769 -29.05 -25.08 -23.04
C LEU A 769 -27.89 -25.42 -23.98
N THR A 770 -26.70 -25.62 -23.42
CA THR A 770 -25.53 -26.09 -24.18
C THR A 770 -25.82 -27.43 -24.83
N VAL A 771 -25.57 -27.54 -26.13
CA VAL A 771 -25.75 -28.77 -26.90
C VAL A 771 -24.39 -29.44 -27.12
N GLY A 772 -24.25 -30.66 -26.62
CA GLY A 772 -23.00 -31.42 -26.71
C GLY A 772 -22.12 -31.26 -25.48
N GLU A 773 -20.81 -31.16 -25.67
CA GLU A 773 -19.84 -31.00 -24.59
C GLU A 773 -19.87 -29.57 -24.04
N HIS A 774 -20.00 -29.45 -22.72
CA HIS A 774 -19.92 -28.15 -22.04
C HIS A 774 -18.46 -27.71 -21.95
N GLN A 775 -18.20 -26.44 -22.18
CA GLN A 775 -16.88 -25.85 -22.16
C GLN A 775 -16.86 -24.59 -21.30
N TRP A 776 -15.75 -24.37 -20.62
CA TRP A 776 -15.47 -23.11 -19.92
C TRP A 776 -14.38 -22.35 -20.66
N PHE A 777 -14.58 -21.04 -20.78
CA PHE A 777 -13.76 -20.14 -21.57
C PHE A 777 -13.23 -19.04 -20.67
N LEU A 778 -11.96 -18.71 -20.89
CA LEU A 778 -11.33 -17.49 -20.45
C LEU A 778 -10.96 -16.70 -21.73
N TRP A 779 -11.37 -15.44 -21.83
CA TRP A 779 -10.95 -14.54 -22.89
C TRP A 779 -9.99 -13.52 -22.28
N GLU A 780 -8.74 -13.59 -22.70
CA GLU A 780 -7.64 -12.70 -22.28
C GLU A 780 -7.69 -11.42 -23.10
N ASN A 781 -7.75 -10.24 -22.46
CA ASN A 781 -7.75 -8.94 -23.11
C ASN A 781 -6.34 -8.53 -23.55
N SER A 782 -5.73 -9.32 -24.42
CA SER A 782 -4.30 -9.28 -24.75
C SER A 782 -3.66 -7.95 -25.20
N ASP A 783 -4.44 -6.89 -25.40
CA ASP A 783 -3.98 -5.53 -25.69
C ASP A 783 -4.37 -4.47 -24.65
N GLY A 784 -5.04 -4.84 -23.56
CA GLY A 784 -5.54 -3.96 -22.51
C GLY A 784 -6.49 -2.87 -23.00
N LYS A 785 -7.09 -3.05 -24.17
CA LYS A 785 -7.93 -2.04 -24.86
C LYS A 785 -9.23 -2.64 -25.41
N GLY A 786 -9.56 -3.87 -25.05
CA GLY A 786 -10.78 -4.56 -25.46
C GLY A 786 -10.87 -4.87 -26.96
N LYS A 787 -9.78 -4.68 -27.72
CA LYS A 787 -9.76 -4.80 -29.19
C LYS A 787 -9.22 -6.15 -29.66
N ASN A 788 -8.36 -6.79 -28.88
CA ASN A 788 -7.80 -8.10 -29.20
C ASN A 788 -7.99 -9.07 -28.04
N TRP A 789 -8.78 -10.11 -28.26
CA TRP A 789 -9.08 -11.14 -27.28
C TRP A 789 -8.43 -12.48 -27.66
N VAL A 790 -7.75 -13.12 -26.70
CA VAL A 790 -7.23 -14.49 -26.86
C VAL A 790 -8.16 -15.45 -26.12
N GLU A 791 -8.77 -16.38 -26.85
CA GLU A 791 -9.69 -17.37 -26.26
C GLU A 791 -8.95 -18.61 -25.77
N HIS A 792 -9.20 -18.96 -24.51
CA HIS A 792 -8.70 -20.15 -23.85
C HIS A 792 -9.86 -21.04 -23.40
N VAL A 793 -9.88 -22.30 -23.85
CA VAL A 793 -10.77 -23.31 -23.23
C VAL A 793 -10.06 -23.88 -22.01
N ILE A 794 -10.52 -23.53 -20.82
CA ILE A 794 -9.88 -23.95 -19.55
C ILE A 794 -10.48 -25.26 -19.00
N ARG A 795 -11.72 -25.60 -19.38
CA ARG A 795 -12.35 -26.86 -18.97
C ARG A 795 -13.34 -27.41 -20.00
N ARG A 796 -13.50 -28.74 -19.97
CA ARG A 796 -14.46 -29.50 -20.79
C ARG A 796 -15.26 -30.49 -19.94
N GLY A 797 -16.51 -30.73 -20.36
CA GLY A 797 -17.40 -31.73 -19.76
C GLY A 797 -18.03 -31.35 -18.42
N LEU A 798 -17.75 -30.14 -17.91
CA LEU A 798 -18.35 -29.59 -16.70
C LEU A 798 -19.28 -28.44 -17.06
N ARG A 799 -20.45 -28.44 -16.42
CA ARG A 799 -21.47 -27.41 -16.61
C ARG A 799 -21.31 -26.33 -15.55
N THR A 800 -21.54 -25.10 -15.95
CA THR A 800 -21.77 -23.96 -15.05
C THR A 800 -23.18 -23.41 -15.29
N HIS A 801 -23.75 -22.71 -14.34
CA HIS A 801 -24.95 -21.87 -14.51
C HIS A 801 -24.71 -20.49 -13.93
N GLU A 802 -23.80 -20.39 -12.97
CA GLU A 802 -23.38 -19.14 -12.37
C GLU A 802 -21.99 -19.34 -11.79
N SER A 803 -21.26 -18.25 -11.77
CA SER A 803 -19.93 -18.16 -11.21
C SER A 803 -19.74 -16.82 -10.55
N VAL A 804 -18.89 -16.81 -9.55
CA VAL A 804 -18.33 -15.63 -8.88
C VAL A 804 -16.82 -15.82 -8.84
N CYS A 805 -16.06 -14.73 -8.79
CA CYS A 805 -14.60 -14.75 -8.81
C CYS A 805 -14.03 -13.80 -7.75
N GLY A 806 -12.84 -14.12 -7.27
CA GLY A 806 -12.08 -13.41 -6.24
C GLY A 806 -10.83 -14.22 -5.89
N ASP A 807 -9.93 -13.64 -5.11
CA ASP A 807 -8.78 -14.36 -4.52
C ASP A 807 -9.30 -15.25 -3.39
N VAL A 808 -9.62 -16.51 -3.71
CA VAL A 808 -10.36 -17.40 -2.79
C VAL A 808 -9.44 -18.06 -1.78
N ASP A 809 -8.18 -18.31 -2.14
CA ASP A 809 -7.18 -18.92 -1.25
C ASP A 809 -6.14 -17.94 -0.69
N GLY A 810 -6.22 -16.66 -1.06
CA GLY A 810 -5.42 -15.57 -0.50
C GLY A 810 -3.99 -15.53 -1.04
N ASP A 811 -3.73 -16.18 -2.17
CA ASP A 811 -2.39 -16.24 -2.77
C ASP A 811 -2.06 -15.06 -3.69
N GLY A 812 -3.09 -14.28 -4.07
CA GLY A 812 -2.98 -13.07 -4.86
C GLY A 812 -3.22 -13.24 -6.37
N ASP A 813 -3.67 -14.41 -6.83
CA ASP A 813 -4.34 -14.54 -8.13
C ASP A 813 -5.86 -14.70 -7.98
N ILE A 814 -6.60 -14.54 -9.09
CA ILE A 814 -8.07 -14.56 -9.08
C ILE A 814 -8.60 -15.94 -9.48
N ASP A 815 -9.42 -16.49 -8.61
CA ASP A 815 -10.07 -17.78 -8.75
C ASP A 815 -11.53 -17.69 -9.21
N ILE A 816 -12.14 -18.85 -9.48
CA ILE A 816 -13.56 -18.96 -9.84
C ILE A 816 -14.27 -19.99 -8.97
N LEU A 817 -15.37 -19.59 -8.34
CA LEU A 817 -16.33 -20.47 -7.69
C LEU A 817 -17.55 -20.65 -8.61
N THR A 818 -18.00 -21.88 -8.80
CA THR A 818 -19.10 -22.16 -9.74
C THR A 818 -19.97 -23.34 -9.35
N LYS A 819 -21.23 -23.29 -9.80
CA LYS A 819 -22.21 -24.37 -9.66
C LYS A 819 -23.09 -24.56 -10.90
N PRO A 820 -23.63 -25.76 -11.13
CA PRO A 820 -24.65 -26.00 -12.14
C PRO A 820 -26.06 -25.72 -11.59
N TRP A 821 -27.01 -25.40 -12.48
CA TRP A 821 -28.43 -25.27 -12.12
C TRP A 821 -29.04 -26.58 -11.60
N ARG A 822 -28.78 -27.68 -12.33
CA ARG A 822 -29.15 -29.04 -11.94
C ARG A 822 -27.89 -29.89 -11.79
N GLY A 823 -27.72 -30.48 -10.63
CA GLY A 823 -26.50 -31.16 -10.21
C GLY A 823 -25.99 -30.61 -8.89
N ALA A 824 -25.42 -31.48 -8.06
CA ALA A 824 -24.96 -31.10 -6.74
C ALA A 824 -23.51 -30.58 -6.74
N ARG A 825 -22.71 -30.79 -7.79
CA ARG A 825 -21.26 -30.51 -7.74
C ARG A 825 -20.97 -29.02 -7.78
N HIS A 826 -20.57 -28.46 -6.64
CA HIS A 826 -20.04 -27.11 -6.51
C HIS A 826 -18.52 -27.20 -6.65
N LEU A 827 -17.92 -26.27 -7.36
CA LEU A 827 -16.54 -26.37 -7.82
C LEU A 827 -15.78 -25.09 -7.53
N PHE A 828 -14.55 -25.25 -7.04
CA PHE A 828 -13.55 -24.21 -6.88
C PHE A 828 -12.53 -24.42 -8.00
N VAL A 829 -12.24 -23.37 -8.75
CA VAL A 829 -11.33 -23.37 -9.88
C VAL A 829 -10.14 -22.50 -9.48
N GLU A 830 -9.18 -23.15 -8.84
CA GLU A 830 -7.90 -22.60 -8.37
C GLU A 830 -7.10 -22.13 -9.60
N ASN A 831 -6.79 -20.85 -9.66
CA ASN A 831 -5.80 -20.31 -10.56
C ASN A 831 -4.41 -20.64 -10.01
N LEU A 832 -3.49 -21.01 -10.91
CA LEU A 832 -2.14 -21.48 -10.54
C LEU A 832 -1.07 -20.50 -11.02
N LEU A 833 -1.47 -19.25 -11.23
CA LEU A 833 -0.59 -18.19 -11.69
C LEU A 833 0.45 -17.91 -10.61
N VAL A 834 -0.01 -17.84 -9.37
CA VAL A 834 0.83 -17.82 -8.18
C VAL A 834 0.94 -19.26 -7.65
N ASP A 835 2.13 -19.65 -7.22
CA ASP A 835 2.37 -21.00 -6.68
C ASP A 835 2.57 -20.87 -5.17
N PRO A 836 1.61 -21.30 -4.33
CA PRO A 836 1.74 -21.19 -2.88
C PRO A 836 2.95 -21.98 -2.33
N ALA A 837 3.48 -22.95 -3.10
CA ALA A 837 4.64 -23.76 -2.73
C ALA A 837 5.98 -23.23 -3.27
N LYS A 838 6.00 -22.16 -4.05
CA LYS A 838 7.24 -21.43 -4.39
C LYS A 838 7.35 -20.19 -3.52
N PRO A 839 8.10 -20.26 -2.39
CA PRO A 839 8.60 -19.03 -1.80
C PRO A 839 9.44 -18.35 -2.90
N THR A 840 9.04 -17.13 -3.25
CA THR A 840 9.94 -16.20 -3.94
C THR A 840 11.27 -16.22 -3.16
N ALA A 841 12.34 -16.65 -3.83
CA ALA A 841 13.67 -16.74 -3.23
C ALA A 841 14.03 -15.36 -2.67
N SER A 842 14.36 -15.18 -1.39
CA SER A 842 15.27 -15.99 -0.58
C SER A 842 14.95 -15.92 0.92
N LYS A 843 14.56 -17.07 1.50
CA LYS A 843 14.91 -17.42 2.88
C LYS A 843 16.08 -18.39 2.83
N LYS A 844 17.27 -17.93 3.25
CA LYS A 844 18.34 -18.79 3.74
C LYS A 844 18.95 -18.18 5.01
N ASP A 845 18.73 -18.95 6.08
CA ASP A 845 19.37 -19.03 7.41
C ASP A 845 19.28 -17.85 8.39
#